data_AF-R1D4A1-F1
#
_entry.id   AF-R1D4A1-F1
#
_cell.length_a   1.000
_cell.length_b   1.000
_cell.length_c   1.000
_cell.angle_alpha   90.00
_cell.angle_beta   90.00
_cell.angle_gamma   90.00
#
_symmetry.space_group_name_H-M   'P 1'
#
loop_
_entity.id
_entity.type
_entity.pdbx_description
1 polymer ?
#
loop_
_entity_poly.entity_id
_entity_poly.type
_entity_poly.pdbx_seq_one_letter_code
_entity_poly.pdbx_strand_id
1 'polypeptide(L)'
;MADTVQDMETDGAKIDEALYSRQLYVLGHEAMRKMMASSVLIVGLRGLGVEIAKNVVLGGVKSVTLYDPAPATLADLSAQFFLREEDVGKRRATATAPRLAELNQYVPVAELEGDLTADAIASFGIVVVTGAPLGEATRINEACRKSGGRFILADTYGLFGGLFCDFGAAFEVVDADGEEPVSGMLTSVSQDEEGIVTMHDETRHGLSDGDHVCFTEVQGMTELNGSGSRPIKVLGPFSFSIGDTSGYGAYTSGGYMHQVKQKQAVSFLPLPQALAAPDFLVSDFANCIGLQALDAYRAAHGQLPPPSDAAAAAEASGARGELAPMCAIFGGMAAQEVMKAASGKFMPLKQWLYFDAEECLPADGKEALPPAETAPRGSRSRHDSQAAALGWSTQEKLGSLRYLLVGAGAIGCEMLKNWAMMGIGCGEGGHVTGGHVTVTDPDTIEKSNLNRQFLFRPWDVTKAKSACYSQLVYSQLFYSQPVGRDQGKVGVRRGGDRGDEPGGQGGGEAGSGGRRDRGHLRRRLLGPPLRRVQRAGQRAGAAVRRPALHLLPKVAPRERRARPKGEGTLGPKGNVQVVVPKLTESYGSSRDPPEKSIPVCTLKNFPNQIEHTIQWSRDCFEGLFRQGAEDDVNAYLSQPDFLSNLERRPRGRKASRPQPGVRKTTLEALAANLVDKPISLEQCVVWARLRFEELFHNQIAQLIFNFPLDMATSSGAPFWSGPKRPPTPLQFSADDPLHLGFIIAAANLRAFNYGLKGSTDPALFKKAVEAAMVPEFVPKQGVKIATDPKEAEKAPAAPPPDEDEASDAIVATLPAPSSLAGYRMTPVDFEKDDDTNFHIDFIAAASNLRARNYKITEADHHRTKQIAGKIIPAIATTTSLVTGLDLPRAAREVSRKLVCLELLKLMQPAKPIESFKNGFVNLALPFVSFSEPIAAPKRKIGAKGAEWTLWDRYEVDEGRELTLKEFLAYFQERHKLEVTMISSGVSILYSFFTNQKKLKERMPMTMSQLVQEISKAEFKPTQNSLTFEICCNDEDDEDVEVPFVQYKFRGW
;
A
#
# COMPACT_ATOMS: atom_id res chain seq x y z
N MET A 1 19.18 -37.64 9.36
CA MET A 1 20.45 -36.92 9.27
C MET A 1 20.25 -35.59 9.96
N ALA A 2 20.76 -35.48 11.17
CA ALA A 2 20.82 -34.26 11.95
C ALA A 2 22.26 -33.75 11.81
N ASP A 3 22.46 -32.79 10.92
CA ASP A 3 23.69 -32.01 10.84
C ASP A 3 23.30 -30.52 10.82
N THR A 4 23.49 -29.91 12.00
CA THR A 4 24.03 -28.56 12.20
C THR A 4 23.67 -27.49 11.16
N VAL A 5 22.50 -26.88 11.37
CA VAL A 5 22.30 -25.45 11.06
C VAL A 5 22.96 -24.66 12.19
N GLN A 6 24.29 -24.66 12.22
CA GLN A 6 25.02 -23.56 12.85
C GLN A 6 25.26 -22.57 11.74
N ASP A 7 24.58 -21.43 11.83
CA ASP A 7 24.87 -20.24 11.04
C ASP A 7 26.38 -20.02 11.00
N MET A 8 26.97 -20.27 9.84
CA MET A 8 28.25 -19.65 9.50
C MET A 8 27.96 -18.16 9.35
N GLU A 9 28.04 -17.42 10.46
CA GLU A 9 28.30 -15.99 10.47
C GLU A 9 29.71 -15.77 9.86
N THR A 10 29.80 -15.88 8.54
CA THR A 10 30.86 -15.22 7.79
C THR A 10 30.64 -13.73 7.91
N ASP A 11 31.72 -13.01 8.20
CA ASP A 11 31.97 -11.57 8.40
C ASP A 11 31.27 -10.60 7.40
N GLY A 12 29.96 -10.72 7.26
CA GLY A 12 29.10 -9.99 6.33
C GLY A 12 28.37 -8.86 7.06
N ALA A 13 28.30 -7.69 6.43
CA ALA A 13 27.58 -6.54 6.96
C ALA A 13 26.13 -6.91 7.33
N LYS A 14 25.79 -6.79 8.62
CA LYS A 14 24.46 -7.06 9.16
C LYS A 14 23.42 -6.15 8.47
N ILE A 15 22.36 -6.74 7.92
CA ILE A 15 21.27 -5.99 7.27
C ILE A 15 20.44 -5.28 8.35
N ASP A 16 20.23 -3.97 8.19
CA ASP A 16 19.32 -3.19 9.05
C ASP A 16 17.86 -3.45 8.64
N GLU A 17 17.25 -4.50 9.21
CA GLU A 17 15.87 -4.88 8.92
C GLU A 17 14.87 -3.75 9.24
N ALA A 18 15.15 -2.89 10.22
CA ALA A 18 14.26 -1.78 10.55
C ALA A 18 14.21 -0.71 9.44
N LEU A 19 15.31 -0.51 8.70
CA LEU A 19 15.35 0.36 7.53
C LEU A 19 14.78 -0.35 6.27
N TYR A 20 15.26 -1.56 5.98
CA TYR A 20 14.98 -2.28 4.73
C TYR A 20 13.75 -3.21 4.79
N SER A 21 13.03 -3.28 5.91
CA SER A 21 11.94 -4.23 6.15
C SER A 21 11.01 -4.46 4.95
N ARG A 22 10.54 -3.39 4.29
CA ARG A 22 9.54 -3.50 3.22
C ARG A 22 10.16 -3.96 1.89
N GLN A 23 11.44 -3.65 1.68
CA GLN A 23 12.24 -4.08 0.55
C GLN A 23 12.71 -5.53 0.71
N LEU A 24 12.98 -5.98 1.94
CA LEU A 24 13.35 -7.37 2.22
C LEU A 24 12.22 -8.35 1.83
N TYR A 25 10.96 -7.96 2.01
CA TYR A 25 9.82 -8.76 1.52
C TYR A 25 9.65 -8.75 -0.01
N VAL A 26 10.46 -7.96 -0.74
CA VAL A 26 10.50 -7.94 -2.22
C VAL A 26 11.68 -8.76 -2.74
N LEU A 27 12.87 -8.53 -2.17
CA LEU A 27 14.12 -9.08 -2.69
C LEU A 27 14.59 -10.33 -1.94
N GLY A 28 14.33 -10.40 -0.64
CA GLY A 28 14.90 -11.39 0.28
C GLY A 28 16.31 -11.02 0.76
N HIS A 29 16.74 -11.63 1.87
CA HIS A 29 18.04 -11.36 2.49
C HIS A 29 19.21 -11.71 1.59
N GLU A 30 19.14 -12.81 0.82
CA GLU A 30 20.25 -13.23 -0.06
C GLU A 30 20.53 -12.20 -1.16
N ALA A 31 19.48 -11.72 -1.84
CA ALA A 31 19.61 -10.69 -2.86
C ALA A 31 20.17 -9.38 -2.27
N MET A 32 19.70 -9.00 -1.08
CA MET A 32 20.19 -7.82 -0.37
C MET A 32 21.69 -7.93 -0.03
N ARG A 33 22.17 -9.10 0.44
CA ARG A 33 23.60 -9.32 0.71
C ARG A 33 24.45 -9.16 -0.55
N LYS A 34 24.01 -9.70 -1.69
CA LYS A 34 24.71 -9.53 -2.98
C LYS A 34 24.73 -8.07 -3.44
N MET A 35 23.64 -7.34 -3.24
CA MET A 35 23.57 -5.89 -3.51
C MET A 35 24.55 -5.10 -2.65
N MET A 36 24.61 -5.37 -1.34
CA MET A 36 25.55 -4.72 -0.40
C MET A 36 27.03 -5.04 -0.69
N ALA A 37 27.31 -6.03 -1.55
CA ALA A 37 28.66 -6.34 -2.05
C ALA A 37 28.96 -5.71 -3.43
N SER A 38 27.97 -5.12 -4.10
CA SER A 38 28.09 -4.62 -5.47
C SER A 38 28.33 -3.10 -5.53
N SER A 39 29.37 -2.67 -6.24
CA SER A 39 29.66 -1.26 -6.51
C SER A 39 29.10 -0.84 -7.87
N VAL A 40 28.46 0.33 -7.92
CA VAL A 40 27.76 0.85 -9.11
C VAL A 40 28.39 2.18 -9.56
N LEU A 41 28.69 2.30 -10.85
CA LEU A 41 29.07 3.56 -11.50
C LEU A 41 27.89 4.10 -12.30
N ILE A 42 27.56 5.38 -12.12
CA ILE A 42 26.53 6.08 -12.90
C ILE A 42 27.18 7.21 -13.69
N VAL A 43 27.07 7.12 -15.02
CA VAL A 43 27.61 8.07 -15.99
C VAL A 43 26.47 8.97 -16.49
N GLY A 44 26.59 10.28 -16.25
CA GLY A 44 25.57 11.28 -16.52
C GLY A 44 24.61 11.51 -15.35
N LEU A 45 24.40 12.77 -14.96
CA LEU A 45 23.60 13.20 -13.80
C LEU A 45 22.68 14.39 -14.11
N ARG A 46 22.02 14.31 -15.27
CA ARG A 46 20.77 15.05 -15.52
C ARG A 46 19.61 14.42 -14.75
N GLY A 47 18.36 14.75 -15.08
CA GLY A 47 17.17 14.27 -14.38
C GLY A 47 17.09 12.73 -14.31
N LEU A 48 17.35 12.05 -15.43
CA LEU A 48 17.32 10.58 -15.46
C LEU A 48 18.41 9.95 -14.59
N GLY A 49 19.66 10.40 -14.73
CA GLY A 49 20.79 9.86 -13.97
C GLY A 49 20.63 10.03 -12.46
N VAL A 50 20.12 11.18 -11.99
CA VAL A 50 19.87 11.39 -10.55
C VAL A 50 18.70 10.55 -10.02
N GLU A 51 17.68 10.28 -10.85
CA GLU A 51 16.57 9.41 -10.47
C GLU A 51 17.05 7.95 -10.27
N ILE A 52 17.90 7.46 -11.20
CA ILE A 52 18.54 6.15 -11.08
C ILE A 52 19.39 6.10 -9.81
N ALA A 53 20.27 7.10 -9.61
CA ALA A 53 21.13 7.17 -8.44
C ALA A 53 20.34 7.17 -7.13
N LYS A 54 19.26 7.95 -7.04
CA LYS A 54 18.38 8.00 -5.87
C LYS A 54 17.81 6.60 -5.56
N ASN A 55 17.27 5.91 -6.55
CA ASN A 55 16.70 4.57 -6.36
C ASN A 55 17.76 3.52 -6.00
N VAL A 56 18.96 3.57 -6.60
CA VAL A 56 20.07 2.64 -6.31
C VAL A 56 20.64 2.87 -4.90
N VAL A 57 20.82 4.12 -4.48
CA VAL A 57 21.28 4.47 -3.11
C VAL A 57 20.26 4.01 -2.07
N LEU A 58 18.96 4.27 -2.29
CA LEU A 58 17.90 3.77 -1.40
C LEU A 58 17.84 2.23 -1.37
N GLY A 59 18.17 1.60 -2.50
CA GLY A 59 18.26 0.15 -2.65
C GLY A 59 19.32 -0.51 -1.77
N GLY A 60 20.37 0.22 -1.34
CA GLY A 60 21.38 -0.30 -0.43
C GLY A 60 22.45 -1.15 -1.11
N VAL A 61 23.11 -0.60 -2.13
CA VAL A 61 24.30 -1.21 -2.76
C VAL A 61 25.57 -0.94 -1.94
N LYS A 62 26.71 -1.57 -2.26
CA LYS A 62 27.98 -1.34 -1.56
C LYS A 62 28.44 0.11 -1.62
N SER A 63 28.36 0.71 -2.80
CA SER A 63 28.80 2.08 -3.07
C SER A 63 28.21 2.56 -4.39
N VAL A 64 27.99 3.87 -4.50
CA VAL A 64 27.62 4.53 -5.75
C VAL A 64 28.69 5.56 -6.11
N THR A 65 29.27 5.42 -7.30
CA THR A 65 30.20 6.40 -7.87
C THR A 65 29.54 7.13 -9.03
N LEU A 66 29.75 8.44 -9.08
CA LEU A 66 29.11 9.35 -10.01
C LEU A 66 30.14 9.93 -10.98
N TYR A 67 29.86 9.92 -12.27
CA TYR A 67 30.69 10.58 -13.27
C TYR A 67 29.84 11.49 -14.16
N ASP A 68 29.97 12.79 -13.93
CA ASP A 68 29.41 13.83 -14.80
C ASP A 68 30.22 15.13 -14.62
N PRO A 69 31.27 15.33 -15.43
CA PRO A 69 32.14 16.50 -15.32
C PRO A 69 31.49 17.77 -15.88
N ALA A 70 30.33 17.67 -16.53
CA ALA A 70 29.68 18.83 -17.13
C ALA A 70 29.12 19.77 -16.03
N PRO A 71 29.18 21.10 -16.26
CA PRO A 71 28.61 22.06 -15.32
C PRO A 71 27.09 21.98 -15.31
N ALA A 72 26.49 22.12 -14.13
CA ALA A 72 25.06 22.29 -13.96
C ALA A 72 24.58 23.57 -14.66
N THR A 73 23.47 23.47 -15.37
CA THR A 73 22.81 24.57 -16.06
C THR A 73 21.41 24.78 -15.47
N LEU A 74 20.82 25.96 -15.69
CA LEU A 74 19.46 26.23 -15.23
C LEU A 74 18.42 25.28 -15.87
N ALA A 75 18.69 24.80 -17.09
CA ALA A 75 17.84 23.84 -17.79
C ALA A 75 17.82 22.45 -17.14
N ASP A 76 18.90 22.04 -16.46
CA ASP A 76 18.96 20.76 -15.74
C ASP A 76 17.94 20.72 -14.58
N LEU A 77 17.63 21.87 -13.96
CA LEU A 77 16.68 21.98 -12.85
C LEU A 77 15.22 21.69 -13.25
N SER A 78 14.93 21.48 -14.54
CA SER A 78 13.62 21.02 -15.01
C SER A 78 13.27 19.62 -14.51
N ALA A 79 14.27 18.76 -14.28
CA ALA A 79 14.05 17.38 -13.83
C ALA A 79 15.05 16.91 -12.75
N GLN A 80 16.20 17.59 -12.61
CA GLN A 80 17.23 17.24 -11.62
C GLN A 80 16.87 17.86 -10.26
N PHE A 81 16.22 17.08 -9.40
CA PHE A 81 15.63 17.51 -8.13
C PHE A 81 16.64 17.70 -6.97
N PHE A 82 17.93 17.45 -7.18
CA PHE A 82 18.99 17.78 -6.21
C PHE A 82 19.82 19.01 -6.58
N LEU A 83 19.81 19.44 -7.84
CA LEU A 83 20.42 20.70 -8.23
C LEU A 83 19.58 21.89 -7.75
N ARG A 84 20.29 22.93 -7.33
CA ARG A 84 19.72 24.23 -6.96
C ARG A 84 20.29 25.31 -7.87
N GLU A 85 19.65 26.48 -7.89
CA GLU A 85 20.15 27.60 -8.71
C GLU A 85 21.58 28.00 -8.31
N GLU A 86 21.92 27.89 -7.02
CA GLU A 86 23.27 28.11 -6.48
C GLU A 86 24.33 27.08 -6.93
N ASP A 87 23.91 25.98 -7.57
CA ASP A 87 24.81 24.96 -8.10
C ASP A 87 25.15 25.17 -9.58
N VAL A 88 24.45 26.09 -10.27
CA VAL A 88 24.73 26.40 -11.67
C VAL A 88 26.20 26.79 -11.84
N GLY A 89 26.87 26.15 -12.80
CA GLY A 89 28.30 26.28 -13.06
C GLY A 89 29.19 25.29 -12.33
N LYS A 90 28.74 24.65 -11.23
CA LYS A 90 29.47 23.55 -10.58
C LYS A 90 29.29 22.26 -11.38
N ARG A 91 30.25 21.33 -11.31
CA ARG A 91 30.06 19.99 -11.91
C ARG A 91 28.85 19.30 -11.30
N ARG A 92 28.02 18.67 -12.14
CA ARG A 92 26.78 18.01 -11.69
C ARG A 92 27.05 16.91 -10.67
N ALA A 93 28.11 16.11 -10.86
CA ALA A 93 28.50 15.08 -9.90
C ALA A 93 28.88 15.66 -8.52
N THR A 94 29.77 16.66 -8.49
CA THR A 94 30.19 17.32 -7.25
C THR A 94 29.02 17.94 -6.49
N ALA A 95 28.10 18.61 -7.19
CA ALA A 95 26.94 19.25 -6.57
C ALA A 95 25.91 18.24 -6.05
N THR A 96 25.83 17.05 -6.65
CA THR A 96 24.79 16.06 -6.33
C THR A 96 25.21 15.07 -5.26
N ALA A 97 26.49 14.67 -5.24
CA ALA A 97 26.99 13.60 -4.35
C ALA A 97 26.62 13.77 -2.87
N PRO A 98 26.77 14.95 -2.23
CA PRO A 98 26.43 15.12 -0.81
C PRO A 98 24.94 14.87 -0.51
N ARG A 99 24.05 15.30 -1.42
CA ARG A 99 22.59 15.18 -1.24
C ARG A 99 22.09 13.76 -1.46
N LEU A 100 22.73 13.02 -2.36
CA LEU A 100 22.50 11.58 -2.54
C LEU A 100 22.97 10.78 -1.31
N ALA A 101 24.14 11.11 -0.76
CA ALA A 101 24.69 10.41 0.41
C ALA A 101 23.76 10.48 1.65
N GLU A 102 22.99 11.57 1.80
CA GLU A 102 22.02 11.70 2.89
C GLU A 102 20.84 10.71 2.82
N LEU A 103 20.55 10.13 1.65
CA LEU A 103 19.42 9.22 1.47
C LEU A 103 19.63 7.90 2.23
N ASN A 104 20.89 7.46 2.33
CA ASN A 104 21.22 6.18 2.93
C ASN A 104 22.65 6.18 3.50
N GLN A 105 22.75 6.25 4.83
CA GLN A 105 24.03 6.26 5.54
C GLN A 105 24.90 5.01 5.31
N TYR A 106 24.31 3.91 4.83
CA TYR A 106 25.04 2.68 4.55
C TYR A 106 25.69 2.67 3.15
N VAL A 107 25.35 3.63 2.29
CA VAL A 107 25.83 3.67 0.89
C VAL A 107 26.71 4.90 0.71
N PRO A 108 28.04 4.75 0.70
CA PRO A 108 28.92 5.85 0.33
C PRO A 108 28.67 6.27 -1.12
N VAL A 109 28.56 7.59 -1.32
CA VAL A 109 28.39 8.23 -2.64
C VAL A 109 29.58 9.14 -2.92
N ALA A 110 30.26 8.93 -4.04
CA ALA A 110 31.46 9.70 -4.41
C ALA A 110 31.45 10.10 -5.90
N GLU A 111 32.22 11.13 -6.26
CA GLU A 111 32.55 11.47 -7.64
C GLU A 111 33.75 10.62 -8.09
N LEU A 112 33.75 10.14 -9.34
CA LEU A 112 34.92 9.54 -9.95
C LEU A 112 35.95 10.63 -10.24
N GLU A 113 37.15 10.49 -9.67
CA GLU A 113 38.27 11.37 -9.95
C GLU A 113 38.95 11.01 -11.27
N GLY A 114 39.26 12.01 -12.10
CA GLY A 114 39.94 11.81 -13.39
C GLY A 114 39.00 11.42 -14.54
N ASP A 115 39.60 10.88 -15.61
CA ASP A 115 38.89 10.53 -16.84
C ASP A 115 38.24 9.13 -16.77
N LEU A 116 37.14 8.95 -17.50
CA LEU A 116 36.43 7.68 -17.63
C LEU A 116 37.19 6.68 -18.54
N THR A 117 38.33 6.20 -18.07
CA THR A 117 39.19 5.22 -18.75
C THR A 117 38.62 3.80 -18.68
N ALA A 118 39.11 2.89 -19.54
CA ALA A 118 38.70 1.48 -19.50
C ALA A 118 39.05 0.81 -18.15
N ASP A 119 40.19 1.16 -17.55
CA ASP A 119 40.60 0.64 -16.23
C ASP A 119 39.70 1.16 -15.11
N ALA A 120 39.32 2.45 -15.17
CA ALA A 120 38.35 3.02 -14.23
C ALA A 120 37.00 2.28 -14.34
N ILE A 121 36.50 2.06 -15.56
CA ILE A 121 35.25 1.31 -15.81
C ILE A 121 35.38 -0.13 -15.28
N ALA A 122 36.51 -0.80 -15.52
CA ALA A 122 36.75 -2.19 -15.10
C ALA A 122 36.73 -2.40 -13.59
N SER A 123 36.95 -1.33 -12.79
CA SER A 123 36.88 -1.39 -11.33
C SER A 123 35.44 -1.53 -10.78
N PHE A 124 34.43 -1.36 -11.63
CA PHE A 124 33.01 -1.45 -11.24
C PHE A 124 32.35 -2.72 -11.78
N GLY A 125 31.56 -3.36 -10.93
CA GLY A 125 30.79 -4.54 -11.32
C GLY A 125 29.57 -4.21 -12.18
N ILE A 126 29.03 -2.99 -12.05
CA ILE A 126 27.82 -2.52 -12.74
C ILE A 126 28.03 -1.07 -13.17
N VAL A 127 27.75 -0.77 -14.44
CA VAL A 127 27.88 0.57 -15.01
C VAL A 127 26.58 0.96 -15.70
N VAL A 128 26.04 2.11 -15.31
CA VAL A 128 24.85 2.71 -15.91
C VAL A 128 25.25 3.96 -16.68
N VAL A 129 24.79 4.08 -17.92
CA VAL A 129 25.08 5.21 -18.80
C VAL A 129 23.79 5.92 -19.16
N THR A 130 23.81 7.26 -19.05
CA THR A 130 22.72 8.14 -19.45
C THR A 130 23.27 9.34 -20.23
N GLY A 131 22.54 9.80 -21.25
CA GLY A 131 22.80 11.00 -22.05
C GLY A 131 24.06 10.96 -22.93
N ALA A 132 24.77 9.83 -22.97
CA ALA A 132 26.01 9.67 -23.71
C ALA A 132 25.74 9.44 -25.21
N PRO A 133 26.58 9.95 -26.12
CA PRO A 133 26.54 9.55 -27.53
C PRO A 133 26.74 8.04 -27.69
N LEU A 134 26.13 7.43 -28.71
CA LEU A 134 26.13 5.98 -28.89
C LEU A 134 27.54 5.39 -29.04
N GLY A 135 28.47 6.12 -29.66
CA GLY A 135 29.88 5.73 -29.76
C GLY A 135 30.57 5.60 -28.39
N GLU A 136 30.26 6.50 -27.46
CA GLU A 136 30.80 6.45 -26.10
C GLU A 136 30.12 5.35 -25.27
N ALA A 137 28.79 5.20 -25.40
CA ALA A 137 28.06 4.09 -24.78
C ALA A 137 28.61 2.72 -25.24
N THR A 138 28.95 2.60 -26.54
CA THR A 138 29.58 1.40 -27.11
C THR A 138 30.96 1.14 -26.50
N ARG A 139 31.82 2.16 -26.41
CA ARG A 139 33.14 2.05 -25.78
C ARG A 139 33.03 1.56 -24.33
N ILE A 140 32.07 2.10 -23.56
CA ILE A 140 31.84 1.71 -22.17
C ILE A 140 31.31 0.27 -22.10
N ASN A 141 30.34 -0.11 -22.95
CA ASN A 141 29.82 -1.47 -23.02
C ASN A 141 30.91 -2.51 -23.30
N GLU A 142 31.80 -2.22 -24.25
CA GLU A 142 32.95 -3.09 -24.55
C GLU A 142 33.92 -3.20 -23.38
N ALA A 143 34.18 -2.11 -22.66
CA ALA A 143 35.01 -2.13 -21.46
C ALA A 143 34.38 -2.99 -20.35
N CYS A 144 33.07 -2.85 -20.10
CA CYS A 144 32.34 -3.72 -19.17
C CYS A 144 32.42 -5.19 -19.58
N ARG A 145 32.24 -5.51 -20.87
CA ARG A 145 32.34 -6.88 -21.38
C ARG A 145 33.72 -7.48 -21.15
N LYS A 146 34.79 -6.71 -21.36
CA LYS A 146 36.18 -7.15 -21.14
C LYS A 146 36.47 -7.45 -19.67
N SER A 147 35.86 -6.71 -18.73
CA SER A 147 36.03 -6.93 -17.29
C SER A 147 35.02 -7.90 -16.67
N GLY A 148 34.02 -8.37 -17.42
CA GLY A 148 32.90 -9.15 -16.87
C GLY A 148 31.90 -8.32 -16.06
N GLY A 149 31.92 -6.99 -16.23
CA GLY A 149 30.96 -6.05 -15.66
C GLY A 149 29.61 -6.07 -16.39
N ARG A 150 28.56 -5.61 -15.70
CA ARG A 150 27.21 -5.44 -16.26
C ARG A 150 27.03 -4.01 -16.77
N PHE A 151 26.33 -3.86 -17.88
CA PHE A 151 26.09 -2.58 -18.55
C PHE A 151 24.60 -2.31 -18.70
N ILE A 152 24.19 -1.07 -18.39
CA ILE A 152 22.82 -0.57 -18.58
C ILE A 152 22.92 0.78 -19.28
N LEU A 153 22.14 0.97 -20.34
CA LEU A 153 22.00 2.26 -21.04
C LEU A 153 20.55 2.70 -20.91
N ALA A 154 20.31 3.92 -20.42
CA ALA A 154 18.98 4.49 -20.30
C ALA A 154 18.98 5.94 -20.77
N ASP A 155 18.02 6.30 -21.63
CA ASP A 155 17.90 7.65 -22.17
C ASP A 155 16.45 8.10 -22.27
N THR A 156 16.22 9.39 -22.09
CA THR A 156 14.92 10.05 -22.27
C THR A 156 15.07 11.29 -23.15
N TYR A 157 14.18 11.45 -24.11
CA TYR A 157 14.12 12.56 -25.07
C TYR A 157 12.69 13.10 -25.11
N GLY A 158 12.39 14.14 -24.32
CA GLY A 158 11.03 14.65 -24.21
C GLY A 158 10.06 13.58 -23.70
N LEU A 159 9.10 13.18 -24.55
CA LEU A 159 8.09 12.15 -24.28
C LEU A 159 8.52 10.72 -24.67
N PHE A 160 9.75 10.55 -25.17
CA PHE A 160 10.30 9.25 -25.57
C PHE A 160 11.38 8.80 -24.58
N GLY A 161 11.60 7.50 -24.50
CA GLY A 161 12.79 6.96 -23.86
C GLY A 161 13.10 5.53 -24.27
N GLY A 162 14.31 5.11 -23.94
CA GLY A 162 14.82 3.77 -24.20
C GLY A 162 15.64 3.24 -23.03
N LEU A 163 15.62 1.93 -22.86
CA LEU A 163 16.40 1.20 -21.87
C LEU A 163 17.02 -0.04 -22.55
N PHE A 164 18.30 -0.26 -22.30
CA PHE A 164 19.06 -1.42 -22.76
C PHE A 164 19.85 -2.06 -21.64
N CYS A 165 19.85 -3.39 -21.60
CA CYS A 165 20.62 -4.17 -20.63
C CYS A 165 21.55 -5.17 -21.31
N ASP A 166 22.79 -5.22 -20.83
CA ASP A 166 23.78 -6.21 -21.20
C ASP A 166 24.51 -6.72 -19.95
N PHE A 167 24.12 -7.92 -19.48
CA PHE A 167 24.71 -8.55 -18.30
C PHE A 167 25.73 -9.65 -18.65
N GLY A 168 26.23 -9.67 -19.90
CA GLY A 168 27.23 -10.62 -20.36
C GLY A 168 26.66 -11.87 -21.05
N ALA A 169 27.55 -12.77 -21.48
CA ALA A 169 27.18 -13.97 -22.22
C ALA A 169 26.60 -15.10 -21.33
N ALA A 170 26.78 -14.99 -20.01
CA ALA A 170 26.27 -15.96 -19.04
C ALA A 170 25.92 -15.24 -17.74
N PHE A 171 24.64 -14.92 -17.57
CA PHE A 171 24.08 -14.35 -16.36
C PHE A 171 23.13 -15.35 -15.70
N GLU A 172 23.31 -15.62 -14.41
CA GLU A 172 22.46 -16.54 -13.66
C GLU A 172 21.33 -15.77 -12.95
N VAL A 173 20.09 -16.09 -13.30
CA VAL A 173 18.88 -15.67 -12.60
C VAL A 173 18.53 -16.76 -11.58
N VAL A 174 18.55 -16.42 -10.30
CA VAL A 174 18.29 -17.36 -9.19
C VAL A 174 16.79 -17.54 -8.98
N ASP A 175 16.01 -16.48 -9.21
CA ASP A 175 14.55 -16.49 -9.12
C ASP A 175 13.99 -15.45 -10.09
N ALA A 176 13.21 -15.91 -11.06
CA ALA A 176 12.77 -15.10 -12.19
C ALA A 176 11.58 -14.18 -11.89
N ASP A 177 10.74 -14.49 -10.89
CA ASP A 177 9.47 -13.80 -10.67
C ASP A 177 9.31 -13.27 -9.24
N GLY A 178 10.08 -13.80 -8.27
CA GLY A 178 9.95 -13.51 -6.84
C GLY A 178 8.58 -13.81 -6.24
N GLU A 179 7.78 -14.64 -6.90
CA GLU A 179 6.59 -15.21 -6.29
C GLU A 179 7.02 -16.30 -5.29
N GLU A 180 6.31 -16.38 -4.17
CA GLU A 180 6.52 -17.43 -3.18
C GLU A 180 6.35 -18.82 -3.83
N PRO A 181 7.28 -19.76 -3.62
CA PRO A 181 7.15 -21.11 -4.15
C PRO A 181 5.85 -21.75 -3.67
N VAL A 182 5.08 -22.32 -4.60
CA VAL A 182 3.80 -22.95 -4.26
C VAL A 182 4.03 -24.25 -3.51
N SER A 183 3.32 -24.44 -2.41
CA SER A 183 3.24 -25.71 -1.69
C SER A 183 1.80 -26.18 -1.60
N GLY A 184 1.59 -27.48 -1.75
CA GLY A 184 0.25 -28.06 -1.74
C GLY A 184 0.24 -29.51 -1.29
N MET A 185 -0.88 -29.92 -0.71
CA MET A 185 -1.06 -31.26 -0.17
C MET A 185 -1.60 -32.21 -1.23
N LEU A 186 -1.16 -33.47 -1.14
CA LEU A 186 -1.53 -34.51 -2.09
C LEU A 186 -2.76 -35.30 -1.62
N THR A 187 -3.53 -35.77 -2.60
CA THR A 187 -4.56 -36.81 -2.42
C THR A 187 -4.01 -38.17 -2.80
N SER A 188 -3.34 -38.25 -3.95
CA SER A 188 -2.81 -39.50 -4.50
C SER A 188 -1.62 -39.26 -5.41
N VAL A 189 -0.81 -40.31 -5.55
CA VAL A 189 0.21 -40.45 -6.59
C VAL A 189 0.02 -41.81 -7.25
N SER A 190 -0.15 -41.86 -8.58
CA SER A 190 -0.23 -43.14 -9.30
C SER A 190 1.14 -43.80 -9.41
N GLN A 191 1.15 -45.13 -9.47
CA GLN A 191 2.34 -45.95 -9.72
C GLN A 191 2.32 -46.37 -11.20
N ASP A 192 2.93 -45.57 -12.06
CA ASP A 192 2.87 -45.70 -13.53
C ASP A 192 4.14 -45.14 -14.19
N GLU A 193 4.35 -45.41 -15.49
CA GLU A 193 5.43 -44.81 -16.30
C GLU A 193 5.31 -43.28 -16.38
N GLU A 194 4.08 -42.76 -16.24
CA GLU A 194 3.77 -41.35 -16.03
C GLU A 194 2.99 -41.19 -14.73
N GLY A 195 3.71 -41.11 -13.61
CA GLY A 195 3.11 -40.91 -12.29
C GLY A 195 2.31 -39.62 -12.22
N ILE A 196 1.02 -39.72 -11.88
CA ILE A 196 0.06 -38.62 -11.79
C ILE A 196 -0.11 -38.24 -10.32
N VAL A 197 0.20 -36.99 -10.02
CA VAL A 197 -0.04 -36.38 -8.72
C VAL A 197 -1.38 -35.66 -8.74
N THR A 198 -2.23 -35.92 -7.76
CA THR A 198 -3.53 -35.24 -7.59
C THR A 198 -3.56 -34.43 -6.30
N MET A 199 -3.99 -33.17 -6.38
CA MET A 199 -4.07 -32.26 -5.22
C MET A 199 -5.28 -32.54 -4.31
N HIS A 200 -5.21 -32.09 -3.07
CA HIS A 200 -6.28 -32.21 -2.07
C HIS A 200 -7.42 -31.18 -2.22
N ASP A 201 -8.67 -31.60 -2.03
CA ASP A 201 -9.90 -30.78 -1.91
C ASP A 201 -10.05 -29.66 -2.97
N GLU A 202 -9.91 -29.98 -4.26
CA GLU A 202 -10.01 -28.99 -5.35
C GLU A 202 -9.06 -27.78 -5.18
N THR A 203 -7.95 -27.97 -4.45
CA THR A 203 -6.91 -26.95 -4.33
C THR A 203 -6.11 -26.92 -5.62
N ARG A 204 -6.09 -25.76 -6.30
CA ARG A 204 -5.27 -25.59 -7.50
C ARG A 204 -3.79 -25.59 -7.14
N HIS A 205 -2.97 -26.33 -7.90
CA HIS A 205 -1.51 -26.34 -7.67
C HIS A 205 -0.80 -25.07 -8.17
N GLY A 206 -1.39 -24.31 -9.10
CA GLY A 206 -0.83 -23.03 -9.57
C GLY A 206 0.47 -23.12 -10.39
N LEU A 207 1.00 -24.33 -10.62
CA LEU A 207 2.18 -24.60 -11.46
C LEU A 207 1.91 -24.46 -12.96
N SER A 208 3.00 -24.33 -13.71
CA SER A 208 3.08 -24.35 -15.19
C SER A 208 3.96 -25.50 -15.69
N ASP A 209 3.83 -25.87 -16.97
CA ASP A 209 4.67 -26.89 -17.58
C ASP A 209 6.17 -26.57 -17.44
N GLY A 210 6.96 -27.55 -17.04
CA GLY A 210 8.41 -27.40 -16.80
C GLY A 210 8.78 -26.87 -15.42
N ASP A 211 7.81 -26.46 -14.59
CA ASP A 211 8.06 -26.20 -13.17
C ASP A 211 8.65 -27.44 -12.49
N HIS A 212 9.48 -27.22 -11.48
CA HIS A 212 10.08 -28.31 -10.72
C HIS A 212 9.48 -28.40 -9.33
N VAL A 213 9.30 -29.64 -8.85
CA VAL A 213 8.71 -29.91 -7.54
C VAL A 213 9.52 -30.95 -6.77
N CYS A 214 9.54 -30.85 -5.45
CA CYS A 214 10.00 -31.91 -4.56
C CYS A 214 8.90 -32.32 -3.59
N PHE A 215 9.07 -33.46 -2.94
CA PHE A 215 8.05 -34.07 -2.08
C PHE A 215 8.55 -34.33 -0.67
N THR A 216 7.64 -34.20 0.29
CA THR A 216 7.86 -34.53 1.71
C THR A 216 6.63 -35.21 2.29
N GLU A 217 6.81 -36.05 3.30
CA GLU A 217 5.73 -36.74 4.03
C GLU A 217 4.86 -37.69 3.19
N VAL A 218 5.34 -38.13 2.00
CA VAL A 218 4.64 -39.12 1.17
C VAL A 218 4.76 -40.50 1.80
N GLN A 219 3.64 -41.15 2.11
CA GLN A 219 3.63 -42.50 2.70
C GLN A 219 3.35 -43.56 1.63
N GLY A 220 3.94 -44.74 1.81
CA GLY A 220 3.85 -45.86 0.86
C GLY A 220 4.81 -45.74 -0.35
N MET A 221 4.93 -44.54 -0.91
CA MET A 221 5.84 -44.21 -2.01
C MET A 221 7.01 -43.33 -1.49
N THR A 222 7.79 -43.90 -0.57
CA THR A 222 8.79 -43.13 0.20
C THR A 222 9.98 -42.63 -0.62
N GLU A 223 10.22 -43.23 -1.78
CA GLU A 223 11.26 -42.86 -2.74
C GLU A 223 11.08 -41.45 -3.27
N LEU A 224 9.86 -40.90 -3.24
CA LEU A 224 9.61 -39.50 -3.56
C LEU A 224 10.15 -38.53 -2.51
N ASN A 225 10.23 -38.96 -1.25
CA ASN A 225 10.74 -38.11 -0.18
C ASN A 225 12.25 -37.97 -0.32
N GLY A 226 12.72 -36.73 -0.51
CA GLY A 226 14.16 -36.46 -0.62
C GLY A 226 14.79 -36.83 -1.96
N SER A 227 14.01 -37.15 -3.01
CA SER A 227 14.54 -37.47 -4.35
C SER A 227 15.10 -36.28 -5.14
N GLY A 228 15.29 -35.11 -4.51
CA GLY A 228 15.53 -33.85 -5.22
C GLY A 228 14.29 -33.36 -5.99
N SER A 229 14.46 -32.25 -6.72
CA SER A 229 13.38 -31.65 -7.52
C SER A 229 13.28 -32.30 -8.92
N ARG A 230 12.06 -32.48 -9.44
CA ARG A 230 11.78 -33.05 -10.77
C ARG A 230 10.83 -32.16 -11.57
N PRO A 231 10.95 -32.11 -12.91
CA PRO A 231 10.04 -31.32 -13.76
C PRO A 231 8.63 -31.91 -13.75
N ILE A 232 7.64 -31.06 -14.01
CA ILE A 232 6.23 -31.44 -14.07
C ILE A 232 5.61 -31.13 -15.43
N LYS A 233 4.56 -31.89 -15.77
CA LYS A 233 3.66 -31.62 -16.89
C LYS A 233 2.24 -31.47 -16.37
N VAL A 234 1.63 -30.31 -16.57
CA VAL A 234 0.29 -29.98 -16.10
C VAL A 234 -0.75 -30.77 -16.90
N LEU A 235 -1.64 -31.48 -16.20
CA LEU A 235 -2.74 -32.23 -16.80
C LEU A 235 -4.09 -31.53 -16.64
N GLY A 236 -4.19 -30.66 -15.62
CA GLY A 236 -5.35 -29.83 -15.35
C GLY A 236 -5.07 -28.90 -14.18
N PRO A 237 -6.07 -28.20 -13.61
CA PRO A 237 -5.85 -27.31 -12.48
C PRO A 237 -5.52 -28.02 -11.15
N PHE A 238 -5.74 -29.34 -11.08
CA PHE A 238 -5.64 -30.14 -9.85
C PHE A 238 -4.71 -31.35 -9.97
N SER A 239 -4.04 -31.52 -11.11
CA SER A 239 -3.17 -32.67 -11.36
C SER A 239 -2.08 -32.40 -12.37
N PHE A 240 -0.95 -33.08 -12.19
CA PHE A 240 0.23 -32.99 -13.05
C PHE A 240 0.99 -34.33 -13.04
N SER A 241 1.74 -34.63 -14.11
CA SER A 241 2.64 -35.80 -14.16
C SER A 241 4.06 -35.44 -13.70
N ILE A 242 4.76 -36.44 -13.15
CA ILE A 242 6.11 -36.31 -12.59
C ILE A 242 7.12 -37.34 -13.15
N GLY A 243 6.77 -37.96 -14.29
CA GLY A 243 7.54 -39.05 -14.91
C GLY A 243 7.39 -40.39 -14.17
N ASP A 244 8.32 -41.31 -14.41
CA ASP A 244 8.20 -42.71 -14.00
C ASP A 244 8.21 -42.91 -12.47
N THR A 245 7.21 -43.64 -12.01
CA THR A 245 6.99 -44.07 -10.62
C THR A 245 6.71 -45.58 -10.52
N SER A 246 6.77 -46.31 -11.63
CA SER A 246 6.47 -47.75 -11.70
C SER A 246 7.38 -48.58 -10.79
N GLY A 247 8.63 -48.15 -10.60
CA GLY A 247 9.61 -48.78 -9.73
C GLY A 247 9.52 -48.41 -8.25
N TYR A 248 8.59 -47.55 -7.84
CA TYR A 248 8.44 -47.11 -6.44
C TYR A 248 7.42 -47.96 -5.67
N GLY A 249 7.40 -47.83 -4.34
CA GLY A 249 6.31 -48.37 -3.53
C GLY A 249 4.94 -47.76 -3.87
N ALA A 250 3.86 -48.49 -3.61
CA ALA A 250 2.50 -47.99 -3.83
C ALA A 250 2.16 -46.87 -2.84
N TYR A 251 1.66 -45.74 -3.32
CA TYR A 251 1.21 -44.64 -2.49
C TYR A 251 0.10 -45.09 -1.52
N THR A 252 0.19 -44.68 -0.26
CA THR A 252 -0.86 -44.95 0.74
C THR A 252 -1.63 -43.69 1.12
N SER A 253 -0.91 -42.62 1.49
CA SER A 253 -1.51 -41.43 2.10
C SER A 253 -0.50 -40.29 2.26
N GLY A 254 -1.02 -39.10 2.57
CA GLY A 254 -0.22 -37.94 2.95
C GLY A 254 0.61 -37.36 1.82
N GLY A 255 1.57 -36.53 2.18
CA GLY A 255 2.46 -35.92 1.22
C GLY A 255 2.15 -34.46 0.92
N TYR A 256 3.22 -33.70 0.74
CA TYR A 256 3.21 -32.34 0.23
C TYR A 256 4.12 -32.26 -0.99
N MET A 257 3.70 -31.48 -1.97
CA MET A 257 4.56 -31.00 -3.03
C MET A 257 5.02 -29.58 -2.70
N HIS A 258 6.26 -29.28 -3.06
CA HIS A 258 6.86 -27.95 -2.93
C HIS A 258 7.51 -27.57 -4.25
N GLN A 259 7.12 -26.44 -4.82
CA GLN A 259 7.77 -25.89 -6.00
C GLN A 259 9.22 -25.51 -5.66
N VAL A 260 10.14 -25.82 -6.56
CA VAL A 260 11.55 -25.44 -6.45
C VAL A 260 11.88 -24.54 -7.62
N LYS A 261 12.17 -23.27 -7.33
CA LYS A 261 12.58 -22.29 -8.35
C LYS A 261 13.92 -22.73 -8.95
N GLN A 262 13.94 -22.94 -10.26
CA GLN A 262 15.15 -23.32 -10.98
C GLN A 262 15.96 -22.08 -11.36
N LYS A 263 17.28 -22.18 -11.26
CA LYS A 263 18.19 -21.18 -11.78
C LYS A 263 18.13 -21.16 -13.31
N GLN A 264 18.12 -19.97 -13.90
CA GLN A 264 18.04 -19.79 -15.35
C GLN A 264 19.27 -19.03 -15.85
N ALA A 265 19.94 -19.56 -16.87
CA ALA A 265 21.03 -18.89 -17.53
C ALA A 265 20.49 -18.00 -18.66
N VAL A 266 20.83 -16.71 -18.64
CA VAL A 266 20.46 -15.73 -19.65
C VAL A 266 21.73 -15.20 -20.33
N SER A 267 21.74 -15.19 -21.66
CA SER A 267 22.82 -14.61 -22.46
C SER A 267 22.35 -13.33 -23.15
N PHE A 268 23.19 -12.30 -23.10
CA PHE A 268 22.97 -11.00 -23.72
C PHE A 268 23.92 -10.80 -24.92
N LEU A 269 23.50 -9.98 -25.89
CA LEU A 269 24.36 -9.53 -26.97
C LEU A 269 25.07 -8.22 -26.56
N PRO A 270 26.32 -7.99 -26.99
CA PRO A 270 26.96 -6.68 -26.85
C PRO A 270 26.18 -5.60 -27.59
N LEU A 271 26.27 -4.35 -27.14
CA LEU A 271 25.51 -3.23 -27.69
C LEU A 271 25.56 -3.11 -29.23
N PRO A 272 26.73 -3.20 -29.90
CA PRO A 272 26.79 -3.14 -31.37
C PRO A 272 25.99 -4.24 -32.07
N GLN A 273 25.98 -5.45 -31.51
CA GLN A 273 25.26 -6.59 -32.07
C GLN A 273 23.76 -6.46 -31.79
N ALA A 274 23.39 -6.03 -30.58
CA ALA A 274 22.02 -5.78 -30.19
C ALA A 274 21.38 -4.61 -30.98
N LEU A 275 22.16 -3.63 -31.43
CA LEU A 275 21.69 -2.56 -32.32
C LEU A 275 21.39 -3.07 -33.74
N ALA A 276 22.16 -4.05 -34.22
CA ALA A 276 21.98 -4.65 -35.55
C ALA A 276 20.85 -5.69 -35.58
N ALA A 277 20.64 -6.40 -34.48
CA ALA A 277 19.59 -7.42 -34.32
C ALA A 277 18.91 -7.28 -32.95
N PRO A 278 18.04 -6.26 -32.78
CA PRO A 278 17.44 -5.96 -31.49
C PRO A 278 16.39 -6.99 -31.05
N ASP A 279 16.46 -7.33 -29.77
CA ASP A 279 15.45 -8.12 -29.04
C ASP A 279 14.65 -7.16 -28.15
N PHE A 280 13.41 -6.88 -28.57
CA PHE A 280 12.56 -5.86 -27.95
C PHE A 280 11.54 -6.48 -27.00
N LEU A 281 11.46 -5.89 -25.80
CA LEU A 281 10.23 -5.94 -25.03
C LEU A 281 9.24 -4.90 -25.58
N VAL A 282 8.11 -5.37 -26.08
CA VAL A 282 7.03 -4.50 -26.56
C VAL A 282 6.22 -3.98 -25.36
N SER A 283 6.28 -2.68 -25.07
CA SER A 283 5.45 -2.03 -24.03
C SER A 283 4.22 -1.28 -24.56
N ASP A 284 4.29 -0.79 -25.80
CA ASP A 284 3.21 -0.31 -26.68
C ASP A 284 3.80 -0.35 -28.12
N PHE A 285 2.99 -0.31 -29.19
CA PHE A 285 3.44 -0.52 -30.59
C PHE A 285 4.30 0.64 -31.17
N ALA A 286 5.28 1.13 -30.43
CA ALA A 286 6.12 2.29 -30.75
C ALA A 286 7.28 1.94 -31.71
N ASN A 287 7.57 2.86 -32.64
CA ASN A 287 8.63 2.71 -33.64
C ASN A 287 10.03 2.86 -33.02
N CYS A 288 10.81 1.77 -33.01
CA CYS A 288 12.18 1.72 -32.45
C CYS A 288 13.24 2.56 -33.23
N ILE A 289 12.84 3.21 -34.33
CA ILE A 289 13.73 3.86 -35.30
C ILE A 289 14.24 5.23 -34.80
N GLY A 290 13.56 5.85 -33.83
CA GLY A 290 13.86 7.23 -33.39
C GLY A 290 15.21 7.43 -32.68
N LEU A 291 15.67 6.51 -31.82
CA LEU A 291 16.89 6.69 -31.02
C LEU A 291 18.18 6.68 -31.85
N GLN A 292 18.32 5.74 -32.79
CA GLN A 292 19.47 5.70 -33.70
C GLN A 292 19.48 6.92 -34.61
N ALA A 293 18.30 7.41 -35.04
CA ALA A 293 18.18 8.62 -35.83
C ALA A 293 18.57 9.89 -35.04
N LEU A 294 18.19 9.98 -33.75
CA LEU A 294 18.58 11.08 -32.87
C LEU A 294 20.09 11.11 -32.62
N ASP A 295 20.72 9.95 -32.42
CA ASP A 295 22.17 9.87 -32.27
C ASP A 295 22.89 10.22 -33.57
N ALA A 296 22.43 9.71 -34.72
CA ALA A 296 22.97 10.07 -36.04
C ALA A 296 22.85 11.58 -36.31
N TYR A 297 21.72 12.20 -35.94
CA TYR A 297 21.53 13.65 -36.03
C TYR A 297 22.53 14.38 -35.12
N ARG A 298 22.69 13.94 -33.86
CA ARG A 298 23.64 14.50 -32.90
C ARG A 298 25.08 14.37 -33.39
N ALA A 299 25.45 13.24 -34.01
CA ALA A 299 26.77 13.03 -34.59
C ALA A 299 27.02 13.96 -35.79
N ALA A 300 26.02 14.20 -36.64
CA ALA A 300 26.12 15.08 -37.79
C ALA A 300 26.13 16.59 -37.43
N HIS A 301 25.38 17.00 -36.41
CA HIS A 301 25.13 18.42 -36.08
C HIS A 301 25.73 18.89 -34.76
N GLY A 302 26.31 17.98 -33.95
CA GLY A 302 26.86 18.26 -32.63
C GLY A 302 25.81 18.50 -31.53
N GLN A 303 24.51 18.46 -31.87
CA GLN A 303 23.39 18.72 -30.98
C GLN A 303 22.16 17.93 -31.41
N LEU A 304 21.21 17.71 -30.50
CA LEU A 304 19.91 17.14 -30.84
C LEU A 304 19.08 18.10 -31.70
N PRO A 305 18.09 17.64 -32.48
CA PRO A 305 17.25 18.52 -33.30
C PRO A 305 16.49 19.53 -32.42
N PRO A 306 16.43 20.83 -32.80
CA PRO A 306 15.64 21.80 -32.06
C PRO A 306 14.13 21.54 -32.26
N PRO A 307 13.27 21.90 -31.29
CA PRO A 307 11.84 21.64 -31.39
C PRO A 307 11.14 22.24 -32.61
N SER A 308 11.71 23.31 -33.17
CA SER A 308 11.22 24.03 -34.35
C SER A 308 11.69 23.47 -35.69
N ASP A 309 12.50 22.41 -35.70
CA ASP A 309 13.05 21.85 -36.94
C ASP A 309 12.00 21.03 -37.69
N ALA A 310 11.39 21.64 -38.70
CA ALA A 310 10.39 20.99 -39.56
C ALA A 310 10.98 19.86 -40.43
N ALA A 311 12.31 19.76 -40.57
CA ALA A 311 12.97 18.67 -41.28
C ALA A 311 13.24 17.45 -40.38
N ALA A 312 13.14 17.61 -39.06
CA ALA A 312 13.18 16.50 -38.11
C ALA A 312 11.79 15.85 -38.03
N ALA A 313 11.73 14.51 -37.87
CA ALA A 313 10.46 13.80 -37.67
C ALA A 313 9.68 14.37 -36.47
N ALA A 314 8.35 14.23 -36.44
CA ALA A 314 7.54 14.69 -35.31
C ALA A 314 8.05 14.10 -33.97
N GLU A 315 8.49 12.84 -33.99
CA GLU A 315 9.17 12.13 -32.89
C GLU A 315 10.43 12.86 -32.36
N ALA A 316 11.09 13.65 -33.21
CA ALA A 316 12.30 14.40 -32.88
C ALA A 316 12.03 15.85 -32.42
N SER A 317 10.80 16.36 -32.61
CA SER A 317 10.41 17.75 -32.29
C SER A 317 10.35 18.06 -30.78
N GLY A 318 10.47 17.05 -29.91
CA GLY A 318 10.59 17.20 -28.46
C GLY A 318 11.92 16.74 -27.88
N ALA A 319 12.88 16.31 -28.72
CA ALA A 319 14.01 15.49 -28.27
C ALA A 319 14.99 16.20 -27.33
N ARG A 320 15.03 17.54 -27.35
CA ARG A 320 15.82 18.35 -26.40
C ARG A 320 15.17 18.48 -25.03
N GLY A 321 13.90 18.14 -24.91
CA GLY A 321 13.17 18.28 -23.67
C GLY A 321 13.56 17.20 -22.66
N GLU A 322 13.40 17.54 -21.39
CA GLU A 322 13.63 16.61 -20.29
C GLU A 322 12.46 16.74 -19.31
N LEU A 323 11.70 15.65 -19.19
CA LEU A 323 10.47 15.60 -18.41
C LEU A 323 10.72 14.77 -17.15
N ALA A 324 10.51 15.36 -15.98
CA ALA A 324 10.62 14.66 -14.70
C ALA A 324 9.80 13.34 -14.63
N PRO A 325 8.58 13.26 -15.21
CA PRO A 325 7.82 12.01 -15.24
C PRO A 325 8.50 10.90 -16.06
N MET A 326 9.09 11.24 -17.22
CA MET A 326 9.85 10.28 -18.04
C MET A 326 11.13 9.83 -17.33
N CYS A 327 11.80 10.76 -16.65
CA CYS A 327 12.93 10.44 -15.78
C CYS A 327 12.53 9.48 -14.66
N ALA A 328 11.35 9.65 -14.05
CA ALA A 328 10.82 8.75 -13.02
C ALA A 328 10.51 7.34 -13.55
N ILE A 329 9.91 7.23 -14.74
CA ILE A 329 9.61 5.93 -15.39
C ILE A 329 10.91 5.16 -15.63
N PHE A 330 11.80 5.73 -16.44
CA PHE A 330 13.05 5.08 -16.83
C PHE A 330 14.03 4.97 -15.67
N GLY A 331 14.02 5.93 -14.74
CA GLY A 331 14.84 5.89 -13.54
C GLY A 331 14.41 4.81 -12.55
N GLY A 332 13.11 4.53 -12.46
CA GLY A 332 12.59 3.38 -11.71
C GLY A 332 12.96 2.05 -12.35
N MET A 333 12.78 1.93 -13.68
CA MET A 333 13.12 0.72 -14.44
C MET A 333 14.61 0.42 -14.43
N ALA A 334 15.46 1.37 -14.83
CA ALA A 334 16.91 1.17 -14.91
C ALA A 334 17.53 0.89 -13.53
N ALA A 335 17.04 1.54 -12.47
CA ALA A 335 17.49 1.23 -11.11
C ALA A 335 17.04 -0.18 -10.66
N GLN A 336 15.88 -0.65 -11.10
CA GLN A 336 15.49 -2.04 -10.86
C GLN A 336 16.44 -3.00 -11.60
N GLU A 337 16.79 -2.72 -12.86
CA GLU A 337 17.76 -3.52 -13.62
C GLU A 337 19.15 -3.55 -12.96
N VAL A 338 19.58 -2.45 -12.32
CA VAL A 338 20.79 -2.45 -11.46
C VAL A 338 20.66 -3.46 -10.32
N MET A 339 19.50 -3.49 -9.63
CA MET A 339 19.27 -4.45 -8.54
C MET A 339 19.26 -5.89 -9.05
N LYS A 340 18.70 -6.15 -10.24
CA LYS A 340 18.75 -7.48 -10.89
C LYS A 340 20.19 -7.87 -11.20
N ALA A 341 20.95 -6.99 -11.86
CA ALA A 341 22.35 -7.19 -12.18
C ALA A 341 23.23 -7.50 -10.95
N ALA A 342 22.92 -6.86 -9.81
CA ALA A 342 23.63 -7.02 -8.55
C ALA A 342 23.29 -8.32 -7.81
N SER A 343 22.09 -8.88 -8.01
CA SER A 343 21.57 -9.96 -7.14
C SER A 343 21.26 -11.27 -7.84
N GLY A 344 21.00 -11.25 -9.15
CA GLY A 344 20.40 -12.38 -9.87
C GLY A 344 18.93 -12.63 -9.50
N LYS A 345 18.30 -11.72 -8.73
CA LYS A 345 16.87 -11.76 -8.42
C LYS A 345 16.09 -11.06 -9.53
N PHE A 346 14.99 -11.67 -9.94
CA PHE A 346 14.11 -11.29 -11.03
C PHE A 346 14.68 -11.50 -12.43
N MET A 347 13.80 -11.67 -13.41
CA MET A 347 14.17 -11.77 -14.82
C MET A 347 14.60 -10.40 -15.36
N PRO A 348 15.84 -10.25 -15.85
CA PRO A 348 16.29 -9.01 -16.46
C PRO A 348 15.52 -8.65 -17.73
N LEU A 349 15.52 -7.36 -18.07
CA LEU A 349 15.14 -6.94 -19.42
C LEU A 349 16.11 -7.53 -20.44
N LYS A 350 15.58 -8.29 -21.41
CA LYS A 350 16.33 -8.86 -22.53
C LYS A 350 15.74 -8.36 -23.85
N GLN A 351 16.33 -7.38 -24.52
CA GLN A 351 17.46 -6.54 -24.10
C GLN A 351 17.11 -5.05 -24.16
N TRP A 352 16.21 -4.68 -25.06
CA TRP A 352 15.74 -3.33 -25.30
C TRP A 352 14.29 -3.13 -24.87
N LEU A 353 14.00 -1.97 -24.31
CA LEU A 353 12.66 -1.46 -24.04
C LEU A 353 12.58 -0.02 -24.56
N TYR A 354 11.50 0.28 -25.29
CA TYR A 354 11.20 1.61 -25.83
C TYR A 354 9.82 2.01 -25.37
N PHE A 355 9.67 3.25 -24.90
CA PHE A 355 8.38 3.78 -24.46
C PHE A 355 8.25 5.23 -24.91
N ASP A 356 7.06 5.59 -25.38
CA ASP A 356 6.67 6.97 -25.65
C ASP A 356 5.34 7.29 -24.96
N ALA A 357 5.08 8.59 -24.82
CA ALA A 357 3.83 9.12 -24.30
C ALA A 357 3.30 10.24 -25.20
N GLU A 358 3.38 10.06 -26.52
CA GLU A 358 3.00 11.07 -27.52
C GLU A 358 1.57 11.58 -27.35
N GLU A 359 0.65 10.79 -26.77
CA GLU A 359 -0.74 11.23 -26.58
C GLU A 359 -0.87 12.40 -25.59
N CYS A 360 0.21 12.73 -24.87
CA CYS A 360 0.34 13.94 -24.06
C CYS A 360 0.41 15.23 -24.90
N LEU A 361 0.54 15.17 -26.23
CA LEU A 361 0.62 16.34 -27.09
C LEU A 361 -0.76 16.94 -27.45
N PRO A 362 -0.91 18.28 -27.59
CA PRO A 362 -2.18 18.99 -27.84
C PRO A 362 -2.94 18.68 -29.13
N ALA A 363 -2.28 18.14 -30.17
CA ALA A 363 -2.84 17.90 -31.51
C ALA A 363 -2.61 16.45 -31.98
N ASP A 364 -2.69 15.49 -31.05
CA ASP A 364 -2.40 14.07 -31.27
C ASP A 364 -1.01 13.79 -31.88
N GLY A 365 -0.04 14.67 -31.57
CA GLY A 365 1.37 14.50 -31.95
C GLY A 365 1.71 14.76 -33.42
N LYS A 366 0.74 15.16 -34.26
CA LYS A 366 0.94 15.25 -35.72
C LYS A 366 1.58 16.55 -36.22
N GLU A 367 1.66 17.59 -35.38
CA GLU A 367 2.21 18.89 -35.73
C GLU A 367 3.26 19.34 -34.69
N ALA A 368 4.38 19.87 -35.17
CA ALA A 368 5.40 20.45 -34.31
C ALA A 368 4.86 21.70 -33.59
N LEU A 369 5.25 21.87 -32.32
CA LEU A 369 4.89 23.07 -31.56
C LEU A 369 5.50 24.33 -32.21
N PRO A 370 4.79 25.47 -32.24
CA PRO A 370 5.33 26.71 -32.77
C PRO A 370 6.66 27.11 -32.10
N PRO A 371 7.63 27.69 -32.81
CA PRO A 371 8.93 28.06 -32.23
C PRO A 371 8.82 28.98 -30.99
N ALA A 372 7.79 29.84 -30.95
CA ALA A 372 7.54 30.72 -29.80
C ALA A 372 7.12 29.96 -28.53
N GLU A 373 6.48 28.79 -28.68
CA GLU A 373 6.08 27.94 -27.55
C GLU A 373 7.27 27.17 -26.95
N THR A 374 8.31 26.90 -27.74
CA THR A 374 9.43 26.03 -27.36
C THR A 374 10.77 26.76 -27.22
N ALA A 375 10.83 28.04 -27.56
CA ALA A 375 12.03 28.86 -27.39
C ALA A 375 12.43 28.96 -25.91
N PRO A 376 13.72 28.73 -25.56
CA PRO A 376 14.19 28.83 -24.19
C PRO A 376 14.04 30.26 -23.66
N ARG A 377 13.59 30.41 -22.41
CA ARG A 377 13.55 31.70 -21.71
C ARG A 377 14.88 31.98 -20.98
N GLY A 378 15.83 31.04 -21.00
CA GLY A 378 17.19 31.20 -20.50
C GLY A 378 17.21 31.36 -18.98
N SER A 379 18.03 32.28 -18.48
CA SER A 379 18.19 32.55 -17.03
C SER A 379 16.90 33.01 -16.31
N ARG A 380 15.77 33.12 -17.02
CA ARG A 380 14.47 33.54 -16.50
C ARG A 380 13.58 32.37 -16.08
N SER A 381 13.96 31.12 -16.37
CA SER A 381 13.15 29.97 -15.96
C SER A 381 13.95 28.68 -15.85
N ARG A 382 13.67 27.91 -14.80
CA ARG A 382 14.14 26.52 -14.65
C ARG A 382 13.40 25.52 -15.53
N HIS A 383 12.29 25.90 -16.15
CA HIS A 383 11.39 24.99 -16.87
C HIS A 383 11.67 24.95 -18.39
N ASP A 384 12.80 25.50 -18.85
CA ASP A 384 13.19 25.53 -20.28
C ASP A 384 13.15 24.13 -20.92
N SER A 385 13.70 23.11 -20.25
CA SER A 385 13.71 21.74 -20.80
C SER A 385 12.31 21.12 -20.86
N GLN A 386 11.41 21.48 -19.94
CA GLN A 386 10.02 21.02 -19.98
C GLN A 386 9.22 21.74 -21.09
N ALA A 387 9.41 23.05 -21.21
CA ALA A 387 8.78 23.85 -22.26
C ALA A 387 9.23 23.45 -23.67
N ALA A 388 10.48 23.00 -23.83
CA ALA A 388 10.98 22.47 -25.10
C ALA A 388 10.20 21.24 -25.61
N ALA A 389 9.59 20.45 -24.71
CA ALA A 389 8.77 19.30 -25.07
C ALA A 389 7.25 19.59 -25.09
N LEU A 390 6.77 20.47 -24.19
CA LEU A 390 5.32 20.64 -23.95
C LEU A 390 4.77 22.03 -24.31
N GLY A 391 5.63 23.02 -24.55
CA GLY A 391 5.27 24.41 -24.79
C GLY A 391 5.07 25.23 -23.51
N TRP A 392 5.35 26.54 -23.61
CA TRP A 392 5.16 27.50 -22.53
C TRP A 392 3.70 27.67 -22.09
N SER A 393 2.74 27.56 -23.01
CA SER A 393 1.32 27.62 -22.67
C SER A 393 0.92 26.50 -21.71
N THR A 394 1.46 25.29 -21.92
CA THR A 394 1.28 24.16 -20.99
C THR A 394 1.94 24.44 -19.65
N GLN A 395 3.15 24.98 -19.66
CA GLN A 395 3.89 25.33 -18.43
C GLN A 395 3.15 26.36 -17.56
N GLU A 396 2.61 27.42 -18.16
CA GLU A 396 1.86 28.45 -17.46
C GLU A 396 0.56 27.90 -16.88
N LYS A 397 -0.10 26.99 -17.61
CA LYS A 397 -1.29 26.29 -17.13
C LYS A 397 -0.97 25.43 -15.91
N LEU A 398 0.14 24.68 -15.90
CA LEU A 398 0.61 23.91 -14.74
C LEU A 398 0.77 24.80 -13.50
N GLY A 399 1.37 25.99 -13.66
CA GLY A 399 1.56 26.96 -12.58
C GLY A 399 0.25 27.47 -11.96
N SER A 400 -0.86 27.46 -12.71
CA SER A 400 -2.17 27.92 -12.25
C SER A 400 -3.01 26.86 -11.52
N LEU A 401 -2.56 25.61 -11.53
CA LEU A 401 -3.34 24.47 -11.07
C LEU A 401 -3.57 24.46 -9.55
N ARG A 402 -4.74 23.94 -9.13
CA ARG A 402 -5.10 23.71 -7.72
C ARG A 402 -5.32 22.23 -7.45
N TYR A 403 -4.46 21.62 -6.66
CA TYR A 403 -4.47 20.18 -6.40
C TYR A 403 -4.51 19.85 -4.92
N LEU A 404 -5.18 18.74 -4.56
CA LEU A 404 -5.04 18.11 -3.24
C LEU A 404 -4.42 16.73 -3.43
N LEU A 405 -3.29 16.52 -2.77
CA LEU A 405 -2.67 15.21 -2.59
C LEU A 405 -3.14 14.58 -1.28
N VAL A 406 -3.70 13.37 -1.36
CA VAL A 406 -4.14 12.59 -0.20
C VAL A 406 -3.15 11.46 0.04
N GLY A 407 -2.49 11.48 1.18
CA GLY A 407 -1.41 10.58 1.52
C GLY A 407 -0.06 11.09 1.02
N ALA A 408 0.89 11.01 1.91
CA ALA A 408 2.21 11.59 1.83
C ALA A 408 3.22 10.51 2.30
N GLY A 409 3.00 9.30 1.78
CA GLY A 409 3.89 8.14 1.88
C GLY A 409 4.76 7.99 0.63
N ALA A 410 5.12 6.77 0.23
CA ALA A 410 6.05 6.51 -0.87
C ALA A 410 5.65 7.20 -2.19
N ILE A 411 4.45 6.90 -2.71
CA ILE A 411 3.88 7.56 -3.91
C ILE A 411 3.76 9.07 -3.68
N GLY A 412 3.36 9.51 -2.48
CA GLY A 412 3.22 10.94 -2.17
C GLY A 412 4.54 11.72 -2.23
N CYS A 413 5.66 11.11 -1.83
CA CYS A 413 7.00 11.68 -1.98
C CYS A 413 7.39 11.85 -3.45
N GLU A 414 7.26 10.78 -4.23
CA GLU A 414 7.56 10.81 -5.66
C GLU A 414 6.66 11.82 -6.39
N MET A 415 5.38 11.90 -6.00
CA MET A 415 4.42 12.82 -6.60
C MET A 415 4.85 14.26 -6.43
N LEU A 416 5.17 14.63 -5.20
CA LEU A 416 5.52 16.01 -4.88
C LEU A 416 6.84 16.40 -5.52
N LYS A 417 7.80 15.47 -5.65
CA LYS A 417 9.02 15.72 -6.43
C LYS A 417 8.68 15.98 -7.89
N ASN A 418 7.89 15.13 -8.54
CA ASN A 418 7.51 15.34 -9.93
C ASN A 418 6.71 16.64 -10.11
N TRP A 419 5.73 16.92 -9.24
CA TRP A 419 4.94 18.14 -9.27
C TRP A 419 5.79 19.40 -9.05
N ALA A 420 6.79 19.33 -8.18
CA ALA A 420 7.72 20.42 -7.97
C ALA A 420 8.58 20.70 -9.20
N MET A 421 9.11 19.64 -9.83
CA MET A 421 9.89 19.77 -11.06
C MET A 421 9.02 20.30 -12.22
N MET A 422 7.76 19.86 -12.29
CA MET A 422 6.79 20.33 -13.29
C MET A 422 6.30 21.77 -13.06
N GLY A 423 6.47 22.34 -11.86
CA GLY A 423 5.98 23.67 -11.51
C GLY A 423 4.47 23.73 -11.21
N ILE A 424 3.87 22.63 -10.74
CA ILE A 424 2.42 22.56 -10.48
C ILE A 424 2.02 23.48 -9.32
N GLY A 425 1.13 24.42 -9.59
CA GLY A 425 0.65 25.38 -8.60
C GLY A 425 1.68 26.44 -8.19
N CYS A 426 2.77 26.58 -8.96
CA CYS A 426 3.92 27.45 -8.66
C CYS A 426 3.94 28.78 -9.44
N GLY A 427 2.81 29.27 -9.95
CA GLY A 427 2.79 30.51 -10.73
C GLY A 427 3.43 31.71 -10.02
N GLU A 428 4.46 32.31 -10.63
CA GLU A 428 5.13 33.54 -10.18
C GLU A 428 4.58 34.78 -10.88
N GLY A 429 4.56 35.93 -10.18
CA GLY A 429 4.55 37.27 -10.79
C GLY A 429 3.22 37.77 -11.37
N GLY A 430 2.43 38.49 -10.55
CA GLY A 430 1.55 39.60 -10.95
C GLY A 430 0.36 39.36 -11.90
N HIS A 431 0.33 38.28 -12.70
CA HIS A 431 -0.66 38.06 -13.75
C HIS A 431 -1.45 36.75 -13.62
N VAL A 432 -0.95 35.76 -12.86
CA VAL A 432 -1.71 34.52 -12.56
C VAL A 432 -1.85 34.38 -11.04
N THR A 433 -3.02 34.77 -10.52
CA THR A 433 -3.37 34.59 -9.12
C THR A 433 -4.07 33.24 -8.92
N GLY A 434 -3.51 32.34 -8.10
CA GLY A 434 -4.29 31.25 -7.50
C GLY A 434 -3.87 29.80 -7.72
N GLY A 435 -2.65 29.47 -8.16
CA GLY A 435 -2.14 28.10 -8.07
C GLY A 435 -1.97 27.65 -6.61
N HIS A 436 -2.22 26.37 -6.29
CA HIS A 436 -2.08 25.85 -4.92
C HIS A 436 -2.03 24.32 -4.84
N VAL A 437 -1.07 23.78 -4.09
CA VAL A 437 -1.06 22.36 -3.70
C VAL A 437 -1.37 22.23 -2.21
N THR A 438 -2.40 21.45 -1.89
CA THR A 438 -2.72 21.00 -0.52
C THR A 438 -2.24 19.56 -0.36
N VAL A 439 -1.66 19.21 0.78
CA VAL A 439 -1.25 17.84 1.12
C VAL A 439 -1.86 17.46 2.47
N THR A 440 -2.38 16.24 2.60
CA THR A 440 -2.88 15.73 3.87
C THR A 440 -2.47 14.27 4.09
N ASP A 441 -1.95 13.99 5.27
CA ASP A 441 -1.59 12.65 5.73
C ASP A 441 -1.64 12.66 7.27
N PRO A 442 -2.40 11.75 7.91
CA PRO A 442 -2.49 11.65 9.36
C PRO A 442 -1.29 10.94 10.01
N ASP A 443 -0.48 10.23 9.25
CA ASP A 443 0.60 9.40 9.77
C ASP A 443 1.84 10.23 10.14
N THR A 444 2.63 9.66 11.04
CA THR A 444 3.98 10.12 11.38
C THR A 444 5.04 9.32 10.63
N ILE A 445 6.25 9.87 10.54
CA ILE A 445 7.38 9.24 9.84
C ILE A 445 7.98 8.15 10.73
N GLU A 446 8.11 6.95 10.19
CA GLU A 446 8.80 5.81 10.83
C GLU A 446 10.15 5.53 10.16
N LYS A 447 11.08 4.84 10.86
CA LYS A 447 12.39 4.45 10.29
C LYS A 447 12.24 3.65 8.99
N SER A 448 11.28 2.73 8.96
CA SER A 448 10.96 1.89 7.80
C SER A 448 10.50 2.65 6.56
N ASN A 449 10.12 3.92 6.70
CA ASN A 449 9.63 4.75 5.62
C ASN A 449 10.79 5.27 4.76
N LEU A 450 11.96 5.50 5.39
CA LEU A 450 13.12 6.19 4.79
C LEU A 450 13.66 5.50 3.53
N ASN A 451 13.58 4.16 3.46
CA ASN A 451 14.03 3.38 2.29
C ASN A 451 13.25 3.68 0.99
N ARG A 452 12.06 4.32 1.05
CA ARG A 452 11.27 4.64 -0.15
C ARG A 452 10.54 5.99 -0.11
N GLN A 453 10.67 6.73 0.99
CA GLN A 453 10.11 8.07 1.18
C GLN A 453 11.27 9.05 1.26
N PHE A 454 11.97 9.20 0.14
CA PHE A 454 13.30 9.81 0.05
C PHE A 454 13.37 11.29 0.45
N LEU A 455 12.21 11.96 0.59
CA LEU A 455 12.15 13.32 1.10
C LEU A 455 12.42 13.38 2.61
N PHE A 456 12.21 12.30 3.34
CA PHE A 456 12.45 12.24 4.78
C PHE A 456 13.88 11.83 5.10
N ARG A 457 14.30 12.18 6.31
CA ARG A 457 15.63 11.85 6.85
C ARG A 457 15.51 11.17 8.21
N PRO A 458 16.56 10.52 8.72
CA PRO A 458 16.54 9.91 10.05
C PRO A 458 16.11 10.88 11.17
N TRP A 459 16.44 12.16 11.06
CA TRP A 459 16.05 13.21 12.01
C TRP A 459 14.59 13.69 11.89
N ASP A 460 13.81 13.14 10.95
CA ASP A 460 12.39 13.45 10.78
C ASP A 460 11.46 12.37 11.36
N VAL A 461 12.01 11.24 11.83
CA VAL A 461 11.23 10.18 12.49
C VAL A 461 10.42 10.78 13.66
N THR A 462 9.19 10.31 13.84
CA THR A 462 8.14 10.82 14.76
C THR A 462 7.42 12.11 14.33
N LYS A 463 7.95 12.87 13.36
CA LYS A 463 7.24 14.06 12.83
C LYS A 463 6.09 13.65 11.93
N ALA A 464 5.07 14.51 11.81
CA ALA A 464 3.96 14.29 10.89
C ALA A 464 4.44 14.36 9.43
N LYS A 465 4.12 13.33 8.62
CA LYS A 465 4.56 13.25 7.21
C LYS A 465 4.24 14.54 6.47
N SER A 466 2.96 14.92 6.45
CA SER A 466 2.43 16.11 5.78
C SER A 466 3.09 17.44 6.19
N ALA A 467 3.59 17.56 7.42
CA ALA A 467 4.25 18.77 7.91
C ALA A 467 5.71 18.89 7.45
N CYS A 468 6.45 17.77 7.41
CA CYS A 468 7.81 17.76 6.87
C CYS A 468 7.84 18.16 5.39
N TYR A 469 6.80 17.79 4.63
CA TYR A 469 6.71 18.16 3.21
C TYR A 469 6.73 19.66 2.94
N SER A 470 5.94 20.47 3.66
CA SER A 470 5.87 21.90 3.38
C SER A 470 7.22 22.58 3.61
N GLN A 471 8.01 22.11 4.57
CA GLN A 471 9.34 22.65 4.84
C GLN A 471 10.35 22.20 3.77
N LEU A 472 10.37 20.91 3.42
CA LEU A 472 11.35 20.32 2.50
C LEU A 472 11.13 20.78 1.06
N VAL A 473 9.88 20.74 0.59
CA VAL A 473 9.55 21.09 -0.80
C VAL A 473 9.80 22.58 -1.06
N TYR A 474 9.44 23.48 -0.12
CA TYR A 474 9.76 24.89 -0.26
C TYR A 474 11.26 25.18 -0.16
N SER A 475 11.95 24.66 0.85
CA SER A 475 13.36 25.03 1.11
C SER A 475 14.38 24.32 0.23
N GLN A 476 14.05 23.15 -0.35
CA GLN A 476 15.02 22.31 -1.06
C GLN A 476 14.72 22.14 -2.55
N LEU A 477 13.44 22.17 -2.96
CA LEU A 477 13.05 21.95 -4.35
C LEU A 477 12.64 23.24 -5.08
N PHE A 478 12.08 24.24 -4.38
CA PHE A 478 11.49 25.43 -5.01
C PHE A 478 12.28 26.74 -4.87
N TYR A 479 13.21 26.92 -3.94
CA TYR A 479 13.72 28.26 -3.63
C TYR A 479 14.71 28.83 -4.67
N SER A 480 14.23 29.80 -5.44
CA SER A 480 14.92 31.03 -5.85
C SER A 480 14.80 32.07 -4.71
N GLN A 481 15.86 32.83 -4.38
CA GLN A 481 15.78 33.89 -3.34
C GLN A 481 15.07 35.16 -3.87
N PRO A 482 14.52 36.03 -2.99
CA PRO A 482 13.25 36.73 -3.22
C PRO A 482 13.38 38.19 -3.70
N VAL A 483 12.41 38.65 -4.49
CA VAL A 483 12.00 40.07 -4.53
C VAL A 483 10.52 40.15 -4.19
N GLY A 484 10.20 40.63 -2.99
CA GLY A 484 8.84 40.97 -2.54
C GLY A 484 8.13 39.87 -1.76
N ARG A 485 7.91 40.11 -0.46
CA ARG A 485 7.03 39.30 0.38
C ARG A 485 5.59 39.37 -0.15
N ASP A 486 5.18 38.39 -0.94
CA ASP A 486 3.82 37.88 -0.89
C ASP A 486 3.85 36.38 -1.24
N GLN A 487 3.60 35.56 -0.22
CA GLN A 487 3.94 34.13 -0.21
C GLN A 487 2.91 33.31 -1.00
N GLY A 488 3.36 32.54 -2.00
CA GLY A 488 2.66 31.31 -2.39
C GLY A 488 2.58 30.39 -1.16
N LYS A 489 1.39 29.94 -0.80
CA LYS A 489 1.16 29.11 0.40
C LYS A 489 1.01 27.65 -0.01
N VAL A 490 1.79 26.72 0.57
CA VAL A 490 1.40 25.29 0.70
C VAL A 490 0.65 25.18 2.01
N GLY A 491 -0.60 24.77 1.92
CA GLY A 491 -1.45 24.58 3.11
C GLY A 491 -1.26 23.17 3.64
N VAL A 492 -0.72 23.04 4.86
CA VAL A 492 -0.75 21.78 5.60
C VAL A 492 -2.05 21.74 6.40
N ARG A 493 -2.83 20.67 6.26
CA ARG A 493 -3.97 20.38 7.15
C ARG A 493 -3.77 19.02 7.79
N ARG A 494 -3.71 18.99 9.13
CA ARG A 494 -3.73 17.74 9.90
C ARG A 494 -5.09 17.07 9.70
N GLY A 495 -5.08 15.76 9.47
CA GLY A 495 -6.29 14.94 9.37
C GLY A 495 -6.99 14.85 10.72
N GLY A 496 -7.71 15.90 11.09
CA GLY A 496 -8.42 16.04 12.37
C GLY A 496 -9.15 17.38 12.46
N ASP A 497 -8.53 18.46 11.97
CA ASP A 497 -9.13 19.80 11.97
C ASP A 497 -10.10 19.98 10.80
N ARG A 498 -11.32 19.49 11.00
CA ARG A 498 -12.49 20.11 10.35
C ARG A 498 -13.06 21.18 11.28
N GLY A 499 -12.35 22.29 11.38
CA GLY A 499 -12.91 23.56 11.82
C GLY A 499 -12.97 23.83 13.32
N ASP A 500 -11.93 23.47 14.08
CA ASP A 500 -11.76 23.95 15.45
C ASP A 500 -10.48 24.80 15.55
N GLU A 501 -10.64 26.10 15.82
CA GLU A 501 -9.60 26.87 16.51
C GLU A 501 -9.70 26.53 18.00
N PRO A 502 -8.58 26.32 18.72
CA PRO A 502 -8.66 26.13 20.16
C PRO A 502 -9.02 27.46 20.83
N GLY A 503 -10.26 27.56 21.32
CA GLY A 503 -10.69 28.58 22.25
C GLY A 503 -9.91 28.45 23.56
N GLY A 504 -8.85 29.23 23.70
CA GLY A 504 -8.13 29.39 24.96
C GLY A 504 -9.03 30.07 26.00
N GLN A 505 -9.54 29.30 26.97
CA GLN A 505 -10.03 29.84 28.22
C GLN A 505 -8.85 30.36 29.04
N GLY A 506 -8.69 31.69 29.07
CA GLY A 506 -7.82 32.37 30.03
C GLY A 506 -8.49 32.42 31.40
N GLY A 507 -8.05 31.57 32.32
CA GLY A 507 -8.16 31.78 33.76
C GLY A 507 -6.91 32.53 34.23
N GLY A 508 -7.10 33.70 34.83
CA GLY A 508 -6.00 34.57 35.27
C GLY A 508 -5.31 34.10 36.55
N GLU A 509 -4.09 34.60 36.78
CA GLU A 509 -3.81 35.48 37.92
C GLU A 509 -2.38 36.04 37.87
N ALA A 510 -2.31 37.35 38.14
CA ALA A 510 -1.29 38.15 38.82
C ALA A 510 0.22 37.91 38.62
N GLY A 511 0.96 38.99 38.30
CA GLY A 511 2.39 39.04 38.61
C GLY A 511 3.24 40.12 37.92
N SER A 512 2.98 41.39 38.21
CA SER A 512 3.95 42.51 38.34
C SER A 512 5.22 42.60 37.45
N GLY A 513 5.40 43.75 36.80
CA GLY A 513 6.67 44.49 36.92
C GLY A 513 7.31 45.06 35.64
N GLY A 514 7.27 46.39 35.50
CA GLY A 514 8.37 47.21 34.94
C GLY A 514 8.43 47.39 33.42
N ARG A 515 7.74 48.37 32.82
CA ARG A 515 8.23 49.74 32.50
C ARG A 515 9.62 49.83 31.83
N ARG A 516 9.63 50.28 30.57
CA ARG A 516 10.07 51.63 30.09
C ARG A 516 9.78 51.72 28.57
N ASP A 517 8.86 52.58 28.12
CA ASP A 517 9.02 54.01 27.74
C ASP A 517 10.02 54.19 26.57
N ARG A 518 9.77 54.95 25.49
CA ARG A 518 8.71 55.90 25.11
C ARG A 518 8.98 56.41 23.68
N GLY A 519 7.94 56.95 23.01
CA GLY A 519 8.09 57.95 21.92
C GLY A 519 7.28 57.66 20.64
N HIS A 520 5.94 57.73 20.65
CA HIS A 520 5.13 58.93 20.28
C HIS A 520 5.32 59.48 18.84
N LEU A 521 4.35 59.21 17.96
CA LEU A 521 3.44 60.28 17.50
C LEU A 521 2.05 59.73 17.09
N ARG A 522 1.05 60.46 17.58
CA ARG A 522 -0.43 60.39 17.44
C ARG A 522 -0.86 60.80 16.00
N ARG A 523 -2.07 60.60 15.45
CA ARG A 523 -3.45 60.40 15.98
C ARG A 523 -4.43 60.17 14.79
N ARG A 524 -5.58 59.51 15.10
CA ARG A 524 -6.94 59.61 14.50
C ARG A 524 -7.20 58.90 13.15
N LEU A 525 -8.30 58.19 12.86
CA LEU A 525 -9.57 57.84 13.53
C LEU A 525 -10.25 56.66 12.75
N LEU A 526 -10.89 55.74 13.49
CA LEU A 526 -12.17 55.02 13.24
C LEU A 526 -12.39 54.08 12.02
N GLY A 527 -12.65 52.79 12.33
CA GLY A 527 -13.73 51.97 11.72
C GLY A 527 -13.37 50.92 10.64
N PRO A 528 -13.83 49.65 10.73
CA PRO A 528 -13.51 48.58 9.77
C PRO A 528 -14.52 48.53 8.59
N PRO A 529 -14.19 47.84 7.47
CA PRO A 529 -14.79 46.50 7.30
C PRO A 529 -13.96 45.47 6.50
N LEU A 530 -13.85 44.27 7.06
CA LEU A 530 -13.66 43.00 6.35
C LEU A 530 -14.97 42.61 5.64
N ARG A 531 -15.07 42.86 4.33
CA ARG A 531 -16.00 42.17 3.42
C ARG A 531 -15.45 42.25 1.99
N ARG A 532 -14.77 41.20 1.49
CA ARG A 532 -14.63 40.88 0.05
C ARG A 532 -13.88 39.55 -0.20
N VAL A 533 -14.56 38.41 -0.02
CA VAL A 533 -14.22 37.14 -0.72
C VAL A 533 -15.50 36.40 -1.19
N GLN A 534 -16.61 37.11 -1.40
CA GLN A 534 -17.88 36.45 -1.82
C GLN A 534 -18.65 37.17 -2.93
N ARG A 535 -18.05 38.16 -3.61
CA ARG A 535 -18.62 38.74 -4.84
C ARG A 535 -17.51 39.08 -5.84
N ALA A 536 -17.10 38.09 -6.62
CA ALA A 536 -16.46 38.30 -7.93
C ALA A 536 -17.13 37.31 -8.89
N GLY A 537 -18.22 37.77 -9.50
CA GLY A 537 -19.08 36.93 -10.35
C GLY A 537 -20.32 37.66 -10.84
N GLN A 538 -20.28 38.98 -11.03
CA GLN A 538 -21.26 39.71 -11.82
C GLN A 538 -20.55 40.90 -12.49
N ARG A 539 -20.65 40.96 -13.83
CA ARG A 539 -20.09 41.93 -14.79
C ARG A 539 -18.69 41.64 -15.36
N ALA A 540 -18.62 40.66 -16.26
CA ALA A 540 -17.91 40.72 -17.55
C ALA A 540 -18.48 39.60 -18.43
N GLY A 541 -18.81 39.90 -19.68
CA GLY A 541 -19.58 39.04 -20.58
C GLY A 541 -18.78 37.90 -21.21
N ALA A 542 -19.51 36.82 -21.51
CA ALA A 542 -19.18 35.67 -22.35
C ALA A 542 -18.03 34.74 -21.90
N ALA A 543 -18.37 33.44 -21.82
CA ALA A 543 -17.50 32.27 -21.65
C ALA A 543 -16.75 32.11 -20.30
N VAL A 544 -17.44 31.66 -19.24
CA VAL A 544 -16.99 30.65 -18.23
C VAL A 544 -18.20 30.36 -17.33
N ARG A 545 -18.71 29.13 -17.30
CA ARG A 545 -19.73 28.67 -16.33
C ARG A 545 -19.33 27.30 -15.78
N ARG A 546 -18.87 27.20 -14.52
CA ARG A 546 -19.03 25.99 -13.68
C ARG A 546 -19.08 26.38 -12.17
N PRO A 547 -20.12 26.00 -11.41
CA PRO A 547 -20.19 26.22 -9.96
C PRO A 547 -19.36 25.17 -9.16
N ALA A 548 -19.22 25.33 -7.85
CA ALA A 548 -18.59 24.38 -6.89
C ALA A 548 -19.65 23.48 -6.22
N LEU A 549 -19.33 22.24 -5.83
CA LEU A 549 -20.23 21.39 -5.02
C LEU A 549 -19.40 20.45 -4.10
N HIS A 550 -19.98 20.03 -2.96
CA HIS A 550 -19.48 19.00 -2.01
C HIS A 550 -20.20 17.61 -2.00
N LEU A 551 -19.39 16.52 -2.03
CA LEU A 551 -19.71 15.11 -1.76
C LEU A 551 -18.38 14.34 -1.56
N LEU A 552 -18.38 13.43 -0.58
CA LEU A 552 -17.30 12.50 -0.25
C LEU A 552 -17.86 11.10 -0.51
N PRO A 553 -17.10 10.11 -1.04
CA PRO A 553 -17.55 8.75 -0.90
C PRO A 553 -17.45 8.41 0.58
N LYS A 554 -18.18 7.38 0.98
CA LYS A 554 -17.93 6.68 2.22
C LYS A 554 -16.44 6.37 2.33
N VAL A 555 -15.75 7.12 3.18
CA VAL A 555 -14.50 6.69 3.80
C VAL A 555 -14.92 5.44 4.58
N ALA A 556 -14.46 4.28 4.13
CA ALA A 556 -14.67 3.04 4.85
C ALA A 556 -14.26 3.27 6.32
N PRO A 557 -15.08 2.86 7.31
CA PRO A 557 -14.64 2.83 8.69
C PRO A 557 -13.33 2.05 8.78
N ARG A 558 -12.49 2.40 9.75
CA ARG A 558 -11.14 1.85 10.02
C ARG A 558 -11.05 0.33 10.15
N GLU A 559 -12.14 -0.40 9.98
CA GLU A 559 -12.24 -1.85 10.04
C GLU A 559 -12.97 -2.39 8.81
N ARG A 560 -12.20 -2.66 7.76
CA ARG A 560 -12.29 -3.84 6.88
C ARG A 560 -11.35 -3.62 5.70
N ARG A 561 -10.42 -4.55 5.59
CA ARG A 561 -9.35 -4.61 4.61
C ARG A 561 -9.91 -4.80 3.21
N ALA A 562 -9.86 -3.73 2.41
CA ALA A 562 -9.76 -3.77 0.95
C ALA A 562 -9.26 -2.38 0.53
N ARG A 563 -8.06 -2.28 -0.05
CA ARG A 563 -7.59 -1.01 -0.61
C ARG A 563 -8.35 -0.73 -1.92
N PRO A 564 -8.64 0.54 -2.22
CA PRO A 564 -9.11 0.91 -3.54
C PRO A 564 -7.99 0.81 -4.60
N LYS A 565 -8.18 0.17 -5.78
CA LYS A 565 -7.44 0.37 -7.07
C LYS A 565 -7.56 1.84 -7.57
N GLY A 566 -7.18 2.79 -6.72
CA GLY A 566 -6.32 3.84 -7.24
C GLY A 566 -4.92 3.24 -7.44
N GLU A 567 -3.99 4.05 -7.93
CA GLU A 567 -2.58 3.73 -8.04
C GLU A 567 -2.07 2.90 -6.86
N GLY A 568 -1.49 1.75 -7.18
CA GLY A 568 -1.11 0.75 -6.20
C GLY A 568 0.26 0.21 -6.52
N THR A 569 1.05 -0.05 -5.47
CA THR A 569 2.27 -0.84 -5.58
C THR A 569 2.20 -2.03 -4.62
N LEU A 570 2.70 -3.17 -5.08
CA LEU A 570 2.88 -4.39 -4.30
C LEU A 570 4.21 -5.02 -4.72
N GLY A 571 5.26 -4.73 -3.96
CA GLY A 571 6.62 -5.10 -4.32
C GLY A 571 6.99 -4.61 -5.72
N PRO A 572 7.33 -5.51 -6.66
CA PRO A 572 7.70 -5.14 -8.02
C PRO A 572 6.48 -4.82 -8.92
N LYS A 573 5.26 -5.13 -8.47
CA LYS A 573 4.00 -4.94 -9.21
C LYS A 573 3.44 -3.54 -8.97
N GLY A 574 2.84 -2.96 -10.00
CA GLY A 574 2.16 -1.67 -9.90
C GLY A 574 1.03 -1.52 -10.92
N ASN A 575 0.09 -0.64 -10.63
CA ASN A 575 -1.00 -0.29 -11.55
C ASN A 575 -1.35 1.19 -11.47
N VAL A 576 -1.91 1.71 -12.56
CA VAL A 576 -2.35 3.08 -12.78
C VAL A 576 -3.74 3.03 -13.39
N GLN A 577 -4.71 3.78 -12.84
CA GLN A 577 -6.07 3.83 -13.38
C GLN A 577 -6.54 5.28 -13.57
N VAL A 578 -7.04 5.55 -14.77
CA VAL A 578 -7.60 6.83 -15.21
C VAL A 578 -9.07 6.93 -14.81
N VAL A 579 -9.47 8.00 -14.12
CA VAL A 579 -10.88 8.29 -13.84
C VAL A 579 -11.27 9.70 -14.27
N VAL A 580 -11.88 9.80 -15.44
CA VAL A 580 -12.30 11.07 -16.06
C VAL A 580 -13.83 11.24 -15.96
N PRO A 581 -14.31 12.31 -15.26
CA PRO A 581 -15.73 12.60 -15.17
C PRO A 581 -16.41 12.68 -16.52
N LYS A 582 -17.61 12.11 -16.62
CA LYS A 582 -18.45 12.07 -17.83
C LYS A 582 -17.87 11.26 -18.99
N LEU A 583 -16.76 10.56 -18.79
CA LEU A 583 -16.10 9.78 -19.83
C LEU A 583 -15.88 8.33 -19.40
N THR A 584 -15.15 8.10 -18.31
CA THR A 584 -14.76 6.75 -17.87
C THR A 584 -15.61 6.23 -16.72
N GLU A 585 -15.53 4.94 -16.43
CA GLU A 585 -16.05 4.39 -15.18
C GLU A 585 -15.33 4.95 -13.94
N SER A 586 -15.90 4.69 -12.76
CA SER A 586 -15.27 5.03 -11.48
C SER A 586 -14.47 3.84 -10.95
N TYR A 587 -13.53 4.10 -10.04
CA TYR A 587 -12.83 3.02 -9.36
C TYR A 587 -13.77 1.97 -8.72
N GLY A 588 -14.85 2.43 -8.06
CA GLY A 588 -15.82 1.56 -7.38
C GLY A 588 -16.69 0.71 -8.32
N SER A 589 -16.55 0.87 -9.63
CA SER A 589 -17.24 0.05 -10.64
C SER A 589 -16.63 -1.35 -10.77
N SER A 590 -15.35 -1.51 -10.47
CA SER A 590 -14.65 -2.80 -10.53
C SER A 590 -14.49 -3.42 -9.14
N ARG A 591 -14.49 -4.76 -9.04
CA ARG A 591 -14.26 -5.48 -7.79
C ARG A 591 -12.89 -6.14 -7.79
N ASP A 592 -12.16 -5.97 -6.70
CA ASP A 592 -10.97 -6.75 -6.39
C ASP A 592 -11.35 -8.13 -5.82
N PRO A 593 -10.53 -9.16 -6.07
CA PRO A 593 -10.63 -10.41 -5.32
C PRO A 593 -10.55 -10.11 -3.81
N PRO A 594 -11.51 -10.59 -3.00
CA PRO A 594 -11.44 -10.42 -1.55
C PRO A 594 -10.26 -11.18 -0.97
N GLU A 595 -9.71 -10.69 0.14
CA GLU A 595 -8.74 -11.47 0.93
C GLU A 595 -9.37 -12.83 1.31
N LYS A 596 -8.62 -13.92 1.11
CA LYS A 596 -9.07 -15.25 1.53
C LYS A 596 -9.17 -15.29 3.04
N SER A 597 -10.34 -15.63 3.58
CA SER A 597 -10.54 -15.84 5.02
C SER A 597 -10.22 -17.29 5.39
N ILE A 598 -9.42 -17.49 6.43
CA ILE A 598 -9.13 -18.83 6.96
C ILE A 598 -10.36 -19.30 7.76
N PRO A 599 -10.87 -20.53 7.55
CA PRO A 599 -12.00 -21.06 8.31
C PRO A 599 -11.70 -21.10 9.81
N VAL A 600 -12.72 -20.81 10.64
CA VAL A 600 -12.57 -20.75 12.11
C VAL A 600 -12.14 -22.10 12.69
N CYS A 601 -12.64 -23.22 12.16
CA CYS A 601 -12.23 -24.56 12.63
C CYS A 601 -10.75 -24.85 12.35
N THR A 602 -10.22 -24.39 11.21
CA THR A 602 -8.81 -24.48 10.84
C THR A 602 -7.94 -23.66 11.80
N LEU A 603 -8.34 -22.42 12.11
CA LEU A 603 -7.60 -21.59 13.08
C LEU A 603 -7.64 -22.19 14.50
N LYS A 604 -8.83 -22.62 14.95
CA LYS A 604 -9.03 -23.07 16.34
C LYS A 604 -8.49 -24.46 16.64
N ASN A 605 -8.60 -25.42 15.71
CA ASN A 605 -8.35 -26.84 16.02
C ASN A 605 -7.48 -27.58 15.01
N PHE A 606 -7.48 -27.18 13.72
CA PHE A 606 -6.83 -27.97 12.68
C PHE A 606 -5.91 -27.12 11.78
N PRO A 607 -4.88 -26.45 12.34
CA PRO A 607 -3.90 -25.75 11.53
C PRO A 607 -3.02 -26.75 10.76
N ASN A 608 -2.57 -26.33 9.58
CA ASN A 608 -1.68 -27.13 8.72
C ASN A 608 -0.65 -26.26 7.98
N GLN A 609 -0.69 -24.95 8.17
CA GLN A 609 0.22 -23.95 7.61
C GLN A 609 0.58 -22.93 8.69
N ILE A 610 1.75 -22.31 8.56
CA ILE A 610 2.27 -21.35 9.53
C ILE A 610 1.40 -20.07 9.57
N GLU A 611 0.76 -19.71 8.46
CA GLU A 611 -0.21 -18.61 8.39
C GLU A 611 -1.41 -18.84 9.34
N HIS A 612 -1.83 -20.09 9.52
CA HIS A 612 -2.94 -20.44 10.43
C HIS A 612 -2.54 -20.21 11.89
N THR A 613 -1.34 -20.63 12.28
CA THR A 613 -0.86 -20.46 13.65
C THR A 613 -0.49 -19.01 13.96
N ILE A 614 0.01 -18.25 12.98
CA ILE A 614 0.29 -16.81 13.14
C ILE A 614 -1.01 -16.02 13.30
N GLN A 615 -2.04 -16.28 12.47
CA GLN A 615 -3.32 -15.59 12.61
C GLN A 615 -4.00 -15.97 13.94
N TRP A 616 -3.95 -17.25 14.34
CA TRP A 616 -4.42 -17.67 15.67
C TRP A 616 -3.67 -16.97 16.81
N SER A 617 -2.35 -16.85 16.69
CA SER A 617 -1.51 -16.21 17.70
C SER A 617 -1.78 -14.72 17.80
N ARG A 618 -2.07 -14.07 16.67
CA ARG A 618 -2.49 -12.67 16.63
C ARG A 618 -3.85 -12.46 17.26
N ASP A 619 -4.81 -13.36 17.03
CA ASP A 619 -6.12 -13.31 17.69
C ASP A 619 -5.98 -13.54 19.21
N CYS A 620 -5.05 -14.40 19.62
CA CYS A 620 -4.71 -14.59 21.03
C CYS A 620 -4.09 -13.34 21.65
N PHE A 621 -3.18 -12.66 20.96
CA PHE A 621 -2.61 -11.39 21.41
C PHE A 621 -3.70 -10.32 21.61
N GLU A 622 -4.56 -10.14 20.61
CA GLU A 622 -5.65 -9.16 20.64
C GLU A 622 -6.63 -9.46 21.78
N GLY A 623 -7.04 -10.72 21.94
CA GLY A 623 -7.95 -11.14 23.00
C GLY A 623 -7.37 -10.94 24.40
N LEU A 624 -6.12 -11.35 24.62
CA LEU A 624 -5.50 -11.34 25.96
C LEU A 624 -5.08 -9.95 26.43
N PHE A 625 -4.55 -9.11 25.54
CA PHE A 625 -3.87 -7.88 25.94
C PHE A 625 -4.59 -6.60 25.53
N ARG A 626 -5.58 -6.68 24.62
CA ARG A 626 -6.36 -5.52 24.17
C ARG A 626 -7.84 -5.63 24.51
N GLN A 627 -8.55 -6.64 24.01
CA GLN A 627 -9.98 -6.80 24.24
C GLN A 627 -10.29 -7.01 25.73
N GLY A 628 -9.54 -7.88 26.41
CA GLY A 628 -9.69 -8.10 27.85
C GLY A 628 -9.50 -6.83 28.69
N ALA A 629 -8.69 -5.87 28.22
CA ALA A 629 -8.46 -4.61 28.91
C ALA A 629 -9.53 -3.55 28.55
N GLU A 630 -9.76 -3.31 27.25
CA GLU A 630 -10.62 -2.21 26.77
C GLU A 630 -12.10 -2.62 26.70
N ASP A 631 -12.41 -3.68 25.96
CA ASP A 631 -13.77 -4.09 25.63
C ASP A 631 -14.46 -4.81 26.79
N ASP A 632 -13.69 -5.46 27.66
CA ASP A 632 -14.19 -6.16 28.84
C ASP A 632 -14.04 -5.29 30.10
N VAL A 633 -12.84 -5.12 30.63
CA VAL A 633 -12.62 -4.47 31.94
C VAL A 633 -12.94 -2.98 31.93
N ASN A 634 -12.36 -2.19 31.03
CA ASN A 634 -12.58 -0.74 31.00
C ASN A 634 -14.04 -0.40 30.65
N ALA A 635 -14.67 -1.17 29.75
CA ALA A 635 -16.09 -1.05 29.44
C ALA A 635 -16.97 -1.36 30.67
N TYR A 636 -16.73 -2.48 31.37
CA TYR A 636 -17.43 -2.81 32.62
C TYR A 636 -17.32 -1.71 33.68
N LEU A 637 -16.14 -1.10 33.81
CA LEU A 637 -15.87 -0.04 34.79
C LEU A 637 -16.37 1.36 34.37
N SER A 638 -16.85 1.54 33.14
CA SER A 638 -17.27 2.85 32.60
C SER A 638 -18.74 2.91 32.15
N GLN A 639 -19.31 1.78 31.74
CA GLN A 639 -20.66 1.68 31.20
C GLN A 639 -21.60 1.07 32.26
N PRO A 640 -22.54 1.85 32.84
CA PRO A 640 -23.47 1.35 33.85
C PRO A 640 -24.39 0.22 33.36
N ASP A 641 -24.62 0.16 32.04
CA ASP A 641 -25.48 -0.79 31.37
C ASP A 641 -24.72 -1.99 30.76
N PHE A 642 -23.40 -2.12 30.99
CA PHE A 642 -22.55 -3.16 30.39
C PHE A 642 -23.13 -4.58 30.55
N LEU A 643 -23.41 -5.01 31.79
CA LEU A 643 -23.95 -6.35 32.07
C LEU A 643 -25.32 -6.54 31.41
N SER A 644 -26.18 -5.52 31.46
CA SER A 644 -27.50 -5.56 30.83
C SER A 644 -27.43 -5.61 29.30
N ASN A 645 -26.41 -4.99 28.69
CA ASN A 645 -26.16 -5.05 27.25
C ASN A 645 -25.57 -6.41 26.84
N LEU A 646 -24.75 -7.01 27.70
CA LEU A 646 -24.23 -8.37 27.52
C LEU A 646 -25.38 -9.40 27.59
N GLU A 647 -26.38 -9.15 28.42
CA GLU A 647 -27.63 -9.93 28.48
C GLU A 647 -28.58 -9.67 27.28
N ARG A 648 -28.61 -8.44 26.74
CA ARG A 648 -29.59 -8.00 25.71
C ARG A 648 -29.20 -8.22 24.25
N ARG A 649 -28.04 -8.80 23.91
CA ARG A 649 -27.69 -9.02 22.49
C ARG A 649 -28.75 -9.89 21.78
N PRO A 650 -29.46 -9.36 20.76
CA PRO A 650 -30.81 -9.83 20.44
C PRO A 650 -30.84 -11.14 19.64
N ARG A 651 -31.87 -11.94 19.92
CA ARG A 651 -32.41 -13.05 19.11
C ARG A 651 -33.02 -12.59 17.75
N GLY A 652 -32.55 -11.47 17.17
CA GLY A 652 -33.19 -10.77 16.04
C GLY A 652 -32.25 -10.42 14.88
N ARG A 653 -32.78 -10.56 13.65
CA ARG A 653 -32.09 -10.50 12.34
C ARG A 653 -31.25 -9.23 12.12
N LYS A 654 -29.95 -9.40 11.81
CA LYS A 654 -28.94 -8.42 11.31
C LYS A 654 -27.97 -7.75 12.30
N ALA A 655 -27.60 -8.44 13.38
CA ALA A 655 -26.21 -8.43 13.84
C ALA A 655 -25.59 -9.78 13.45
N SER A 656 -24.29 -9.84 13.19
CA SER A 656 -23.56 -11.10 13.04
C SER A 656 -24.04 -12.11 14.09
N ARG A 657 -24.41 -13.31 13.62
CA ARG A 657 -25.06 -14.40 14.37
C ARG A 657 -24.52 -14.48 15.81
N PRO A 658 -25.37 -14.47 16.87
CA PRO A 658 -24.90 -14.63 18.24
C PRO A 658 -24.14 -15.95 18.34
N GLN A 659 -22.87 -15.90 18.73
CA GLN A 659 -22.12 -17.11 19.08
C GLN A 659 -22.54 -17.53 20.49
N PRO A 660 -22.95 -18.79 20.70
CA PRO A 660 -23.16 -19.34 22.04
C PRO A 660 -21.89 -19.18 22.88
N GLY A 661 -22.01 -18.90 24.18
CA GLY A 661 -20.86 -18.82 25.11
C GLY A 661 -20.12 -17.48 25.21
N VAL A 662 -20.49 -16.44 24.45
CA VAL A 662 -19.84 -15.11 24.53
C VAL A 662 -20.02 -14.47 25.91
N ARG A 663 -21.22 -14.54 26.50
CA ARG A 663 -21.49 -14.01 27.86
C ARG A 663 -20.55 -14.65 28.88
N LYS A 664 -20.51 -15.99 28.92
CA LYS A 664 -19.66 -16.74 29.83
C LYS A 664 -18.18 -16.43 29.65
N THR A 665 -17.67 -16.47 28.43
CA THR A 665 -16.25 -16.19 28.15
C THR A 665 -15.84 -14.76 28.52
N THR A 666 -16.67 -13.75 28.24
CA THR A 666 -16.44 -12.38 28.70
C THR A 666 -16.45 -12.26 30.23
N LEU A 667 -17.37 -12.95 30.92
CA LEU A 667 -17.44 -12.93 32.38
C LEU A 667 -16.25 -13.65 33.04
N GLU A 668 -15.81 -14.79 32.49
CA GLU A 668 -14.59 -15.48 32.93
C GLU A 668 -13.36 -14.59 32.74
N ALA A 669 -13.27 -13.87 31.62
CA ALA A 669 -12.21 -12.89 31.40
C ALA A 669 -12.27 -11.74 32.42
N LEU A 670 -13.45 -11.20 32.72
CA LEU A 670 -13.61 -10.16 33.75
C LEU A 670 -13.14 -10.65 35.13
N ALA A 671 -13.56 -11.85 35.54
CA ALA A 671 -13.16 -12.42 36.82
C ALA A 671 -11.64 -12.62 36.88
N ALA A 672 -11.05 -13.23 35.83
CA ALA A 672 -9.61 -13.44 35.74
C ALA A 672 -8.79 -12.14 35.73
N ASN A 673 -9.39 -11.02 35.31
CA ASN A 673 -8.69 -9.74 35.25
C ASN A 673 -8.92 -8.83 36.47
N LEU A 674 -10.07 -8.93 37.14
CA LEU A 674 -10.47 -8.07 38.25
C LEU A 674 -10.33 -8.72 39.63
N VAL A 675 -10.51 -10.04 39.71
CA VAL A 675 -10.39 -10.80 40.96
C VAL A 675 -8.96 -11.31 41.13
N ASP A 676 -8.42 -11.97 40.11
CA ASP A 676 -7.06 -12.54 40.12
C ASP A 676 -6.01 -11.55 39.61
N LYS A 677 -6.08 -10.30 40.09
CA LYS A 677 -5.22 -9.21 39.64
C LYS A 677 -3.75 -9.46 40.05
N PRO A 678 -2.78 -9.42 39.12
CA PRO A 678 -1.36 -9.48 39.47
C PRO A 678 -0.91 -8.18 40.14
N ILE A 679 -0.08 -8.31 41.18
CA ILE A 679 0.56 -7.21 41.92
C ILE A 679 2.08 -7.18 41.76
N SER A 680 2.66 -8.17 41.05
CA SER A 680 4.11 -8.31 40.84
C SER A 680 4.40 -8.97 39.49
N LEU A 681 5.63 -8.80 38.99
CA LEU A 681 6.06 -9.44 37.74
C LEU A 681 6.07 -10.97 37.87
N GLU A 682 6.48 -11.49 39.02
CA GLU A 682 6.51 -12.93 39.31
C GLU A 682 5.11 -13.57 39.16
N GLN A 683 4.06 -12.89 39.58
CA GLN A 683 2.68 -13.35 39.35
C GLN A 683 2.28 -13.31 37.86
N CYS A 684 2.78 -12.33 37.10
CA CYS A 684 2.62 -12.33 35.64
C CYS A 684 3.36 -13.51 34.98
N VAL A 685 4.52 -13.91 35.52
CA VAL A 685 5.28 -15.08 35.05
C VAL A 685 4.51 -16.38 35.34
N VAL A 686 3.95 -16.53 36.55
CA VAL A 686 3.10 -17.69 36.88
C VAL A 686 1.89 -17.75 35.95
N TRP A 687 1.22 -16.61 35.72
CA TRP A 687 0.11 -16.51 34.76
C TRP A 687 0.52 -16.96 33.36
N ALA A 688 1.66 -16.49 32.85
CA ALA A 688 2.18 -16.88 31.54
C ALA A 688 2.49 -18.39 31.48
N ARG A 689 3.03 -18.98 32.55
CA ARG A 689 3.30 -20.42 32.64
C ARG A 689 2.04 -21.26 32.61
N LEU A 690 0.99 -20.84 33.32
CA LEU A 690 -0.31 -21.50 33.27
C LEU A 690 -0.96 -21.34 31.88
N ARG A 691 -0.75 -20.19 31.22
CA ARG A 691 -1.23 -19.98 29.85
C ARG A 691 -0.53 -20.87 28.83
N PHE A 692 0.77 -21.11 29.00
CA PHE A 692 1.50 -22.10 28.20
C PHE A 692 0.87 -23.49 28.34
N GLU A 693 0.65 -23.94 29.58
CA GLU A 693 0.05 -25.25 29.86
C GLU A 693 -1.31 -25.38 29.19
N GLU A 694 -2.15 -24.36 29.35
CA GLU A 694 -3.49 -24.36 28.79
C GLU A 694 -3.49 -24.44 27.26
N LEU A 695 -2.69 -23.61 26.60
CA LEU A 695 -2.73 -23.47 25.14
C LEU A 695 -2.02 -24.60 24.38
N PHE A 696 -0.89 -25.08 24.90
CA PHE A 696 0.00 -25.99 24.17
C PHE A 696 0.01 -27.42 24.73
N HIS A 697 -0.54 -27.64 25.92
CA HIS A 697 -0.71 -28.96 26.52
C HIS A 697 -2.20 -29.33 26.67
N ASN A 698 -2.95 -28.65 27.56
CA ASN A 698 -4.30 -29.05 27.97
C ASN A 698 -5.30 -29.05 26.82
N GLN A 699 -5.36 -27.98 26.03
CA GLN A 699 -6.28 -27.91 24.89
C GLN A 699 -5.96 -28.97 23.83
N ILE A 700 -4.69 -29.31 23.67
CA ILE A 700 -4.25 -30.36 22.74
C ILE A 700 -4.59 -31.74 23.29
N ALA A 701 -4.36 -31.99 24.59
CA ALA A 701 -4.75 -33.22 25.25
C ALA A 701 -6.27 -33.44 25.23
N GLN A 702 -7.05 -32.37 25.44
CA GLN A 702 -8.51 -32.40 25.29
C GLN A 702 -8.92 -32.71 23.84
N LEU A 703 -8.26 -32.10 22.85
CA LEU A 703 -8.56 -32.37 21.44
C LEU A 703 -8.29 -33.85 21.06
N ILE A 704 -7.20 -34.43 21.56
CA ILE A 704 -6.87 -35.85 21.37
C ILE A 704 -7.85 -36.76 22.12
N PHE A 705 -8.30 -36.37 23.31
CA PHE A 705 -9.34 -37.10 24.04
C PHE A 705 -10.66 -37.12 23.25
N ASN A 706 -11.01 -36.00 22.62
CA ASN A 706 -12.18 -35.88 21.75
C ASN A 706 -12.06 -36.65 20.44
N PHE A 707 -10.87 -36.66 19.83
CA PHE A 707 -10.57 -37.34 18.58
C PHE A 707 -9.30 -38.18 18.73
N PRO A 708 -9.42 -39.43 19.21
CA PRO A 708 -8.29 -40.34 19.34
C PRO A 708 -7.45 -40.45 18.05
N LEU A 709 -6.15 -40.68 18.18
CA LEU A 709 -5.23 -40.67 17.03
C LEU A 709 -5.53 -41.78 15.99
N ASP A 710 -6.16 -42.87 16.44
CA ASP A 710 -6.60 -44.02 15.66
C ASP A 710 -8.07 -43.91 15.21
N MET A 711 -8.74 -42.78 15.48
CA MET A 711 -10.14 -42.59 15.13
C MET A 711 -10.35 -42.66 13.61
N ALA A 712 -11.37 -43.41 13.19
CA ALA A 712 -11.84 -43.47 11.81
C ALA A 712 -13.11 -42.63 11.61
N THR A 713 -13.28 -42.07 10.42
CA THR A 713 -14.51 -41.40 9.98
C THR A 713 -15.60 -42.44 9.68
N SER A 714 -16.82 -41.98 9.41
CA SER A 714 -17.94 -42.84 8.99
C SER A 714 -17.68 -43.61 7.69
N SER A 715 -16.75 -43.15 6.85
CA SER A 715 -16.33 -43.85 5.64
C SER A 715 -15.20 -44.86 5.86
N GLY A 716 -14.72 -45.02 7.10
CA GLY A 716 -13.60 -45.90 7.44
C GLY A 716 -12.21 -45.30 7.19
N ALA A 717 -12.11 -44.06 6.72
CA ALA A 717 -10.84 -43.36 6.54
C ALA A 717 -10.30 -42.81 7.87
N PRO A 718 -8.98 -42.66 8.07
CA PRO A 718 -8.43 -42.03 9.27
C PRO A 718 -8.92 -40.59 9.43
N PHE A 719 -9.37 -40.22 10.64
CA PHE A 719 -9.81 -38.85 10.95
C PHE A 719 -8.67 -37.84 10.80
N TRP A 720 -7.48 -38.20 11.27
CA TRP A 720 -6.25 -37.42 11.16
C TRP A 720 -5.57 -37.66 9.81
N SER A 721 -6.19 -37.17 8.75
CA SER A 721 -5.67 -37.24 7.39
C SER A 721 -5.87 -35.91 6.65
N GLY A 722 -5.10 -35.71 5.58
CA GLY A 722 -5.10 -34.48 4.79
C GLY A 722 -4.84 -33.24 5.68
N PRO A 723 -5.75 -32.25 5.71
CA PRO A 723 -5.52 -30.95 6.37
C PRO A 723 -5.53 -31.03 7.90
N LYS A 724 -5.92 -32.18 8.47
CA LYS A 724 -5.98 -32.44 9.91
C LYS A 724 -4.72 -33.16 10.36
N ARG A 725 -3.70 -32.39 10.75
CA ARG A 725 -2.43 -32.94 11.25
C ARG A 725 -2.62 -33.44 12.70
N PRO A 726 -2.22 -34.67 13.04
CA PRO A 726 -2.35 -35.21 14.39
C PRO A 726 -1.42 -34.47 15.36
N PRO A 727 -1.96 -33.78 16.38
CA PRO A 727 -1.15 -32.94 17.25
C PRO A 727 -0.45 -33.76 18.35
N THR A 728 0.47 -33.12 19.07
CA THR A 728 1.14 -33.69 20.25
C THR A 728 1.19 -32.63 21.36
N PRO A 729 0.72 -32.93 22.58
CA PRO A 729 0.82 -31.99 23.71
C PRO A 729 2.28 -31.67 24.01
N LEU A 730 2.62 -30.40 24.21
CA LEU A 730 3.99 -29.99 24.56
C LEU A 730 4.20 -30.06 26.06
N GLN A 731 5.38 -30.55 26.47
CA GLN A 731 5.87 -30.45 27.83
C GLN A 731 6.72 -29.19 27.97
N PHE A 732 6.45 -28.36 28.98
CA PHE A 732 7.23 -27.15 29.21
C PHE A 732 8.67 -27.49 29.62
N SER A 733 9.62 -26.68 29.16
CA SER A 733 11.03 -26.74 29.55
C SER A 733 11.58 -25.33 29.58
N ALA A 734 12.21 -24.93 30.69
CA ALA A 734 12.81 -23.60 30.82
C ALA A 734 14.14 -23.48 30.04
N ASP A 735 14.71 -24.61 29.61
CA ASP A 735 15.93 -24.66 28.79
C ASP A 735 15.64 -24.52 27.30
N ASP A 736 14.38 -24.65 26.89
CA ASP A 736 13.97 -24.41 25.51
C ASP A 736 13.78 -22.89 25.29
N PRO A 737 14.57 -22.24 24.41
CA PRO A 737 14.49 -20.80 24.19
C PRO A 737 13.12 -20.33 23.70
N LEU A 738 12.41 -21.15 22.93
CA LEU A 738 11.09 -20.81 22.42
C LEU A 738 10.05 -20.81 23.54
N HIS A 739 10.14 -21.81 24.42
CA HIS A 739 9.25 -21.94 25.58
C HIS A 739 9.46 -20.76 26.53
N LEU A 740 10.71 -20.45 26.87
CA LEU A 740 11.03 -19.32 27.75
C LEU A 740 10.70 -17.97 27.10
N GLY A 741 10.94 -17.82 25.80
CA GLY A 741 10.60 -16.62 25.04
C GLY A 741 9.10 -16.27 25.08
N PHE A 742 8.23 -17.28 24.96
CA PHE A 742 6.79 -17.09 25.15
C PHE A 742 6.45 -16.55 26.55
N ILE A 743 7.06 -17.11 27.60
CA ILE A 743 6.83 -16.67 28.99
C ILE A 743 7.27 -15.21 29.17
N ILE A 744 8.46 -14.85 28.69
CA ILE A 744 9.02 -13.50 28.81
C ILE A 744 8.08 -12.50 28.14
N ALA A 745 7.68 -12.75 26.89
CA ALA A 745 6.82 -11.84 26.14
C ALA A 745 5.42 -11.73 26.79
N ALA A 746 4.78 -12.87 27.10
CA ALA A 746 3.45 -12.88 27.69
C ALA A 746 3.39 -12.20 29.07
N ALA A 747 4.39 -12.43 29.93
CA ALA A 747 4.45 -11.84 31.26
C ALA A 747 4.71 -10.33 31.21
N ASN A 748 5.56 -9.85 30.30
CA ASN A 748 5.79 -8.42 30.11
C ASN A 748 4.55 -7.69 29.57
N LEU A 749 3.84 -8.27 28.60
CA LEU A 749 2.58 -7.71 28.09
C LEU A 749 1.50 -7.69 29.17
N ARG A 750 1.41 -8.76 29.98
CA ARG A 750 0.53 -8.80 31.15
C ARG A 750 0.90 -7.72 32.15
N ALA A 751 2.18 -7.56 32.48
CA ALA A 751 2.65 -6.51 33.39
C ALA A 751 2.27 -5.11 32.88
N PHE A 752 2.42 -4.86 31.57
CA PHE A 752 2.02 -3.61 30.92
C PHE A 752 0.52 -3.32 31.11
N ASN A 753 -0.37 -4.30 30.93
CA ASN A 753 -1.81 -4.09 31.12
C ASN A 753 -2.18 -3.57 32.51
N TYR A 754 -1.39 -3.91 33.53
CA TYR A 754 -1.62 -3.54 34.92
C TYR A 754 -0.75 -2.36 35.40
N GLY A 755 0.05 -1.75 34.50
CA GLY A 755 0.99 -0.68 34.86
C GLY A 755 2.16 -1.14 35.73
N LEU A 756 2.50 -2.43 35.69
CA LEU A 756 3.64 -3.02 36.40
C LEU A 756 4.92 -2.92 35.55
N LYS A 757 6.07 -2.86 36.22
CA LYS A 757 7.38 -2.82 35.54
C LYS A 757 7.78 -4.21 35.06
N GLY A 758 8.06 -4.32 33.76
CA GLY A 758 8.60 -5.53 33.13
C GLY A 758 10.10 -5.75 33.35
N SER A 759 10.63 -6.86 32.81
CA SER A 759 12.05 -7.23 32.83
C SER A 759 12.44 -8.00 31.56
N THR A 760 13.72 -7.95 31.19
CA THR A 760 14.30 -8.71 30.07
C THR A 760 15.31 -9.76 30.53
N ASP A 761 15.58 -9.90 31.83
CA ASP A 761 16.56 -10.85 32.38
C ASP A 761 16.01 -12.29 32.40
N PRO A 762 16.48 -13.21 31.54
CA PRO A 762 15.95 -14.57 31.46
C PRO A 762 16.10 -15.37 32.75
N ALA A 763 17.11 -15.06 33.59
CA ALA A 763 17.34 -15.78 34.85
C ALA A 763 16.21 -15.55 35.86
N LEU A 764 15.64 -14.34 35.88
CA LEU A 764 14.49 -14.00 36.72
C LEU A 764 13.26 -14.82 36.33
N PHE A 765 12.98 -14.93 35.03
CA PHE A 765 11.85 -15.71 34.53
C PHE A 765 12.04 -17.19 34.82
N LYS A 766 13.22 -17.75 34.54
CA LYS A 766 13.52 -19.17 34.80
C LYS A 766 13.24 -19.57 36.25
N LYS A 767 13.75 -18.78 37.20
CA LYS A 767 13.53 -19.00 38.64
C LYS A 767 12.05 -18.97 39.01
N ALA A 768 11.30 -18.00 38.51
CA ALA A 768 9.88 -17.85 38.82
C ALA A 768 9.01 -18.96 38.19
N VAL A 769 9.36 -19.42 36.99
CA VAL A 769 8.64 -20.50 36.31
C VAL A 769 8.88 -21.86 36.99
N GLU A 770 10.11 -22.14 37.43
CA GLU A 770 10.43 -23.37 38.16
C GLU A 770 9.69 -23.47 39.50
N ALA A 771 9.34 -22.33 40.10
CA ALA A 771 8.55 -22.26 41.33
C ALA A 771 7.03 -22.32 41.10
N ALA A 772 6.55 -22.25 39.84
CA ALA A 772 5.14 -22.20 39.53
C ALA A 772 4.48 -23.59 39.70
N MET A 773 3.40 -23.65 40.49
CA MET A 773 2.59 -24.86 40.62
C MET A 773 1.63 -24.98 39.44
N VAL A 774 1.78 -26.04 38.66
CA VAL A 774 0.95 -26.31 37.47
C VAL A 774 -0.04 -27.43 37.79
N PRO A 775 -1.37 -27.18 37.72
CA PRO A 775 -2.36 -28.22 37.94
C PRO A 775 -2.28 -29.33 36.89
N GLU A 776 -2.55 -30.57 37.30
CA GLU A 776 -2.64 -31.70 36.38
C GLU A 776 -3.88 -31.59 35.48
N PHE A 777 -3.73 -31.95 34.21
CA PHE A 777 -4.83 -31.94 33.25
C PHE A 777 -5.80 -33.10 33.49
N VAL A 778 -7.10 -32.79 33.57
CA VAL A 778 -8.17 -33.79 33.63
C VAL A 778 -9.12 -33.59 32.44
N PRO A 779 -9.28 -34.57 31.54
CA PRO A 779 -10.12 -34.44 30.36
C PRO A 779 -11.61 -34.33 30.72
N LYS A 780 -12.32 -33.41 30.06
CA LYS A 780 -13.75 -33.18 30.23
C LYS A 780 -14.54 -34.02 29.23
N GLN A 781 -15.60 -34.68 29.69
CA GLN A 781 -16.55 -35.39 28.82
C GLN A 781 -17.61 -34.43 28.24
N GLY A 782 -18.08 -34.70 27.02
CA GLY A 782 -19.19 -33.94 26.41
C GLY A 782 -18.80 -32.60 25.75
N VAL A 783 -17.52 -32.24 25.72
CA VAL A 783 -17.03 -31.06 24.97
C VAL A 783 -17.30 -31.27 23.48
N LYS A 784 -18.02 -30.35 22.82
CA LYS A 784 -18.29 -30.41 21.37
C LYS A 784 -17.29 -29.56 20.62
N ILE A 785 -16.56 -30.20 19.70
CA ILE A 785 -15.58 -29.53 18.83
C ILE A 785 -16.05 -29.70 17.39
N ALA A 786 -16.33 -28.59 16.70
CA ALA A 786 -16.74 -28.63 15.31
C ALA A 786 -15.59 -29.08 14.41
N THR A 787 -15.84 -30.07 13.56
CA THR A 787 -14.82 -30.72 12.72
C THR A 787 -14.73 -30.14 11.31
N ASP A 788 -15.75 -29.40 10.89
CA ASP A 788 -15.81 -28.69 9.61
C ASP A 788 -16.54 -27.33 9.72
N PRO A 789 -16.39 -26.43 8.73
CA PRO A 789 -17.03 -25.12 8.75
C PRO A 789 -18.56 -25.17 8.76
N LYS A 790 -19.18 -26.13 8.07
CA LYS A 790 -20.65 -26.26 7.96
C LYS A 790 -21.25 -26.74 9.28
N GLU A 791 -20.55 -27.58 10.03
CA GLU A 791 -20.92 -28.03 11.36
C GLU A 791 -20.83 -26.87 12.36
N ALA A 792 -19.75 -26.09 12.31
CA ALA A 792 -19.61 -24.87 13.13
C ALA A 792 -20.74 -23.86 12.87
N GLU A 793 -21.18 -23.73 11.62
CA GLU A 793 -22.34 -22.91 11.24
C GLU A 793 -23.70 -23.50 11.67
N LYS A 794 -23.79 -24.79 12.00
CA LYS A 794 -25.05 -25.44 12.42
C LYS A 794 -25.19 -25.58 13.93
N ALA A 795 -24.20 -25.14 14.71
CA ALA A 795 -24.28 -25.17 16.16
C ALA A 795 -25.53 -24.41 16.68
N PRO A 796 -26.25 -24.95 17.67
CA PRO A 796 -27.46 -24.33 18.20
C PRO A 796 -27.15 -22.96 18.80
N ALA A 797 -28.00 -21.97 18.54
CA ALA A 797 -27.81 -20.56 18.94
C ALA A 797 -28.11 -20.28 20.43
N ALA A 798 -28.65 -21.26 21.16
CA ALA A 798 -28.98 -21.13 22.58
C ALA A 798 -27.90 -21.82 23.43
N PRO A 799 -27.38 -21.15 24.48
CA PRO A 799 -26.49 -21.78 25.44
C PRO A 799 -27.20 -22.94 26.17
N PRO A 800 -26.47 -23.97 26.62
CA PRO A 800 -27.00 -24.98 27.54
C PRO A 800 -27.59 -24.32 28.81
N PRO A 801 -28.63 -24.88 29.43
CA PRO A 801 -29.22 -24.33 30.67
C PRO A 801 -28.18 -24.10 31.79
N ASP A 802 -27.20 -24.98 31.91
CA ASP A 802 -26.14 -24.91 32.93
C ASP A 802 -25.16 -23.72 32.74
N GLU A 803 -25.12 -23.10 31.56
CA GLU A 803 -24.22 -21.95 31.31
C GLU A 803 -24.73 -20.65 31.94
N ASP A 804 -26.04 -20.46 32.06
CA ASP A 804 -26.60 -19.25 32.64
C ASP A 804 -26.38 -19.22 34.16
N GLU A 805 -26.57 -20.35 34.86
CA GLU A 805 -26.27 -20.46 36.30
C GLU A 805 -24.78 -20.22 36.59
N ALA A 806 -23.88 -20.79 35.76
CA ALA A 806 -22.44 -20.56 35.89
C ALA A 806 -22.06 -19.10 35.63
N SER A 807 -22.71 -18.46 34.65
CA SER A 807 -22.48 -17.04 34.34
C SER A 807 -22.93 -16.14 35.50
N ASP A 808 -24.09 -16.41 36.07
CA ASP A 808 -24.62 -15.64 37.20
C ASP A 808 -23.77 -15.84 38.47
N ALA A 809 -23.23 -17.04 38.70
CA ALA A 809 -22.26 -17.29 39.76
C ALA A 809 -20.99 -16.45 39.59
N ILE A 810 -20.48 -16.29 38.37
CA ILE A 810 -19.32 -15.44 38.09
C ILE A 810 -19.66 -13.97 38.36
N VAL A 811 -20.83 -13.50 37.89
CA VAL A 811 -21.28 -12.11 38.13
C VAL A 811 -21.29 -11.78 39.62
N ALA A 812 -21.71 -12.72 40.48
CA ALA A 812 -21.72 -12.54 41.93
C ALA A 812 -20.32 -12.35 42.56
N THR A 813 -19.26 -12.80 41.88
CA THR A 813 -17.86 -12.63 42.33
C THR A 813 -17.21 -11.34 41.84
N LEU A 814 -17.80 -10.66 40.85
CA LEU A 814 -17.20 -9.46 40.26
C LEU A 814 -17.25 -8.27 41.23
N PRO A 815 -16.14 -7.53 41.39
CA PRO A 815 -16.13 -6.34 42.23
C PRO A 815 -16.98 -5.23 41.60
N ALA A 816 -17.80 -4.56 42.41
CA ALA A 816 -18.63 -3.46 41.93
C ALA A 816 -17.75 -2.34 41.32
N PRO A 817 -18.12 -1.71 40.18
CA PRO A 817 -17.30 -0.67 39.54
C PRO A 817 -16.93 0.49 40.47
N SER A 818 -17.81 0.82 41.42
CA SER A 818 -17.57 1.86 42.43
C SER A 818 -16.42 1.52 43.38
N SER A 819 -16.14 0.24 43.65
CA SER A 819 -15.02 -0.21 44.48
C SER A 819 -13.66 -0.06 43.80
N LEU A 820 -13.65 0.12 42.47
CA LEU A 820 -12.47 0.27 41.62
C LEU A 820 -12.44 1.65 40.96
N ALA A 821 -12.97 2.67 41.64
CA ALA A 821 -12.98 4.04 41.15
C ALA A 821 -11.55 4.51 40.78
N GLY A 822 -11.38 5.01 39.55
CA GLY A 822 -10.10 5.47 39.03
C GLY A 822 -9.15 4.37 38.53
N TYR A 823 -9.44 3.09 38.77
CA TYR A 823 -8.66 1.99 38.21
C TYR A 823 -9.03 1.75 36.74
N ARG A 824 -8.03 1.58 35.88
CA ARG A 824 -8.17 1.17 34.47
C ARG A 824 -7.03 0.24 34.11
N MET A 825 -7.30 -0.70 33.22
CA MET A 825 -6.25 -1.47 32.56
C MET A 825 -5.76 -0.70 31.34
N THR A 826 -4.47 -0.81 31.03
CA THR A 826 -3.88 -0.21 29.85
C THR A 826 -3.97 -1.21 28.69
N PRO A 827 -4.82 -0.99 27.67
CA PRO A 827 -4.86 -1.89 26.53
C PRO A 827 -3.56 -1.81 25.72
N VAL A 828 -3.09 -2.95 25.23
CA VAL A 828 -1.93 -3.01 24.32
C VAL A 828 -2.40 -2.75 22.90
N ASP A 829 -2.07 -1.58 22.36
CA ASP A 829 -2.24 -1.30 20.92
C ASP A 829 -1.14 -2.01 20.13
N PHE A 830 -1.52 -2.90 19.22
CA PHE A 830 -0.55 -3.63 18.43
C PHE A 830 0.29 -2.70 17.54
N GLU A 831 1.58 -2.61 17.86
CA GLU A 831 2.63 -2.01 17.05
C GLU A 831 3.65 -3.06 16.61
N LYS A 832 3.84 -3.19 15.30
CA LYS A 832 4.72 -4.21 14.68
C LYS A 832 6.14 -3.71 14.48
N ASP A 833 6.34 -2.39 14.40
CA ASP A 833 7.61 -1.77 13.99
C ASP A 833 8.51 -1.36 15.14
N ASP A 834 8.06 -1.61 16.37
CA ASP A 834 8.87 -1.49 17.59
C ASP A 834 9.23 -2.90 18.08
N ASP A 835 10.49 -3.27 17.89
CA ASP A 835 11.01 -4.60 18.26
C ASP A 835 11.33 -4.69 19.78
N THR A 836 10.99 -3.68 20.58
CA THR A 836 11.24 -3.65 22.04
C THR A 836 9.98 -3.84 22.89
N ASN A 837 8.80 -3.87 22.27
CA ASN A 837 7.52 -3.90 22.96
C ASN A 837 6.95 -5.31 23.20
N PHE A 838 7.68 -6.36 22.82
CA PHE A 838 7.29 -7.78 22.95
C PHE A 838 6.08 -8.23 22.11
N HIS A 839 5.54 -7.40 21.21
CA HIS A 839 4.35 -7.75 20.44
C HIS A 839 4.63 -8.88 19.44
N ILE A 840 5.64 -8.71 18.59
CA ILE A 840 6.01 -9.73 17.62
C ILE A 840 6.67 -10.93 18.32
N ASP A 841 7.42 -10.70 19.40
CA ASP A 841 8.01 -11.78 20.21
C ASP A 841 6.92 -12.75 20.72
N PHE A 842 5.84 -12.22 21.28
CA PHE A 842 4.70 -13.04 21.71
C PHE A 842 4.09 -13.79 20.53
N ILE A 843 3.82 -13.08 19.42
CA ILE A 843 3.13 -13.68 18.27
C ILE A 843 3.99 -14.79 17.62
N ALA A 844 5.29 -14.57 17.49
CA ALA A 844 6.23 -15.54 16.94
C ALA A 844 6.34 -16.75 17.85
N ALA A 845 6.56 -16.53 19.14
CA ALA A 845 6.71 -17.62 20.10
C ALA A 845 5.43 -18.47 20.20
N ALA A 846 4.27 -17.85 20.37
CA ALA A 846 3.00 -18.57 20.47
C ALA A 846 2.62 -19.28 19.17
N SER A 847 2.87 -18.67 18.00
CA SER A 847 2.68 -19.32 16.71
C SER A 847 3.56 -20.56 16.56
N ASN A 848 4.86 -20.45 16.84
CA ASN A 848 5.81 -21.55 16.65
C ASN A 848 5.60 -22.68 17.66
N LEU A 849 5.21 -22.38 18.91
CA LEU A 849 4.78 -23.41 19.87
C LEU A 849 3.59 -24.21 19.35
N ARG A 850 2.59 -23.51 18.79
CA ARG A 850 1.46 -24.17 18.14
C ARG A 850 1.89 -24.91 16.87
N ALA A 851 2.84 -24.38 16.10
CA ALA A 851 3.39 -25.08 14.94
C ALA A 851 4.03 -26.41 15.36
N ARG A 852 4.79 -26.44 16.46
CA ARG A 852 5.34 -27.68 17.05
C ARG A 852 4.26 -28.68 17.44
N ASN A 853 3.16 -28.23 18.07
CA ASN A 853 2.04 -29.13 18.39
C ASN A 853 1.58 -29.92 17.16
N TYR A 854 1.46 -29.26 16.00
CA TYR A 854 0.95 -29.84 14.76
C TYR A 854 2.03 -30.25 13.75
N LYS A 855 3.31 -30.23 14.16
CA LYS A 855 4.48 -30.56 13.32
C LYS A 855 4.52 -29.71 12.04
N ILE A 856 4.19 -28.43 12.15
CA ILE A 856 4.26 -27.44 11.06
C ILE A 856 5.64 -26.78 11.13
N THR A 857 6.25 -26.49 9.99
CA THR A 857 7.51 -25.75 9.92
C THR A 857 7.38 -24.37 10.59
N GLU A 858 8.26 -24.10 11.55
CA GLU A 858 8.31 -22.83 12.29
C GLU A 858 8.71 -21.66 11.38
N ALA A 859 8.23 -20.46 11.68
CA ALA A 859 8.64 -19.23 11.00
C ALA A 859 9.58 -18.41 11.87
N ASP A 860 10.52 -17.72 11.24
CA ASP A 860 11.33 -16.73 11.94
C ASP A 860 10.51 -15.47 12.30
N HIS A 861 11.13 -14.58 13.07
CA HIS A 861 10.55 -13.32 13.51
C HIS A 861 10.17 -12.41 12.33
N HIS A 862 10.99 -12.37 11.28
CA HIS A 862 10.76 -11.53 10.10
C HIS A 862 9.51 -11.99 9.32
N ARG A 863 9.37 -13.30 9.05
CA ARG A 863 8.21 -13.89 8.40
C ARG A 863 6.95 -13.75 9.24
N THR A 864 7.07 -13.91 10.57
CA THR A 864 5.93 -13.67 11.47
C THR A 864 5.50 -12.21 11.45
N LYS A 865 6.43 -11.26 11.51
CA LYS A 865 6.17 -9.82 11.41
C LYS A 865 5.46 -9.46 10.10
N GLN A 866 5.85 -10.09 8.98
CA GLN A 866 5.18 -9.94 7.69
C GLN A 866 3.70 -10.30 7.75
N ILE A 867 3.41 -11.53 8.21
CA ILE A 867 2.07 -12.10 8.18
C ILE A 867 1.19 -11.46 9.26
N ALA A 868 1.67 -11.36 10.50
CA ALA A 868 0.92 -10.79 11.62
C ALA A 868 0.69 -9.29 11.46
N GLY A 869 1.73 -8.56 11.03
CA GLY A 869 1.66 -7.13 10.75
C GLY A 869 0.94 -6.81 9.44
N LYS A 870 0.68 -7.83 8.62
CA LYS A 870 0.10 -7.74 7.27
C LYS A 870 0.83 -6.67 6.45
N ILE A 871 2.16 -6.76 6.51
CA ILE A 871 3.08 -5.81 5.88
C ILE A 871 3.02 -6.00 4.37
N ILE A 872 2.84 -4.89 3.66
CA ILE A 872 2.83 -4.88 2.21
C ILE A 872 4.26 -4.65 1.71
N PRO A 873 4.83 -5.58 0.92
CA PRO A 873 6.11 -5.39 0.27
C PRO A 873 6.12 -4.11 -0.58
N ALA A 874 7.20 -3.34 -0.54
CA ALA A 874 7.30 -2.09 -1.28
C ALA A 874 8.76 -1.73 -1.55
N ILE A 875 9.02 -1.16 -2.72
CA ILE A 875 10.35 -0.73 -3.17
C ILE A 875 10.28 0.62 -3.89
N ALA A 876 11.36 1.40 -3.82
CA ALA A 876 11.43 2.76 -4.39
C ALA A 876 11.34 2.77 -5.93
N THR A 877 11.88 1.75 -6.59
CA THR A 877 11.91 1.59 -8.06
C THR A 877 10.51 1.56 -8.66
N THR A 878 9.66 0.62 -8.24
CA THR A 878 8.26 0.52 -8.68
C THR A 878 7.46 1.76 -8.30
N THR A 879 7.73 2.35 -7.13
CA THR A 879 7.05 3.57 -6.69
C THR A 879 7.36 4.76 -7.62
N SER A 880 8.64 4.97 -7.94
CA SER A 880 9.12 6.01 -8.86
C SER A 880 8.53 5.83 -10.26
N LEU A 881 8.56 4.60 -10.78
CA LEU A 881 7.98 4.26 -12.08
C LEU A 881 6.48 4.55 -12.14
N VAL A 882 5.69 3.97 -11.23
CA VAL A 882 4.24 4.15 -11.19
C VAL A 882 3.91 5.64 -11.08
N THR A 883 4.65 6.39 -10.26
CA THR A 883 4.45 7.84 -10.11
C THR A 883 4.85 8.66 -11.35
N GLY A 884 5.60 8.09 -12.30
CA GLY A 884 5.86 8.73 -13.58
C GLY A 884 4.72 8.55 -14.59
N LEU A 885 4.07 7.38 -14.61
CA LEU A 885 3.09 6.97 -15.64
C LEU A 885 1.71 7.67 -15.60
N ASP A 886 1.40 8.42 -14.55
CA ASP A 886 0.09 8.23 -13.95
C ASP A 886 -0.84 9.50 -14.05
N LEU A 887 -2.04 9.50 -13.41
CA LEU A 887 -3.19 10.38 -13.67
C LEU A 887 -3.95 11.08 -12.53
N PRO A 888 -4.38 12.35 -12.79
CA PRO A 888 -5.63 13.04 -12.51
C PRO A 888 -7.04 12.46 -12.22
N ARG A 889 -7.79 12.97 -11.24
CA ARG A 889 -9.25 12.97 -11.15
C ARG A 889 -9.80 14.39 -11.34
N ALA A 890 -10.49 14.68 -12.44
CA ALA A 890 -11.10 16.00 -12.63
C ALA A 890 -12.32 16.21 -11.69
N ALA A 891 -12.56 17.46 -11.28
CA ALA A 891 -13.64 17.87 -10.36
C ALA A 891 -15.04 17.49 -10.90
N ARG A 892 -16.05 17.12 -10.10
CA ARG A 892 -16.37 17.44 -8.71
C ARG A 892 -16.55 16.16 -7.90
N GLU A 893 -15.97 16.19 -6.69
CA GLU A 893 -16.30 15.33 -5.55
C GLU A 893 -15.81 13.89 -5.65
N VAL A 894 -15.31 13.42 -4.51
CA VAL A 894 -14.79 12.08 -4.25
C VAL A 894 -13.32 11.81 -4.65
N SER A 895 -12.60 11.08 -3.79
CA SER A 895 -11.20 10.63 -3.68
C SER A 895 -10.15 11.00 -4.75
N ARG A 896 -9.07 11.64 -4.30
CA ARG A 896 -8.02 12.33 -5.06
C ARG A 896 -6.66 11.64 -4.94
N LYS A 897 -6.10 11.12 -6.04
CA LYS A 897 -4.65 10.96 -6.35
C LYS A 897 -4.50 11.11 -7.88
N LEU A 898 -3.48 11.88 -8.28
CA LEU A 898 -3.39 12.62 -9.54
C LEU A 898 -1.92 12.68 -9.99
N VAL A 899 -1.53 12.13 -11.15
CA VAL A 899 -0.11 11.90 -11.47
C VAL A 899 0.30 12.43 -12.84
N CYS A 900 1.54 12.26 -13.30
CA CYS A 900 2.20 13.32 -14.06
C CYS A 900 2.02 13.32 -15.59
N LEU A 901 2.12 12.19 -16.30
CA LEU A 901 1.98 12.21 -17.77
C LEU A 901 0.52 12.43 -18.19
N GLU A 902 -0.38 11.68 -17.59
CA GLU A 902 -1.77 11.72 -18.00
C GLU A 902 -2.51 12.96 -17.46
N LEU A 903 -1.91 13.66 -16.48
CA LEU A 903 -2.29 15.04 -16.15
C LEU A 903 -2.23 15.98 -17.34
N LEU A 904 -1.20 15.84 -18.18
CA LEU A 904 -1.03 16.68 -19.36
C LEU A 904 -2.23 16.51 -20.30
N LYS A 905 -2.74 15.27 -20.44
CA LYS A 905 -3.91 14.93 -21.25
C LYS A 905 -5.19 15.55 -20.68
N LEU A 906 -5.40 15.46 -19.37
CA LEU A 906 -6.57 16.06 -18.71
C LEU A 906 -6.63 17.58 -18.76
N MET A 907 -5.48 18.23 -18.85
CA MET A 907 -5.43 19.67 -19.01
C MET A 907 -5.89 20.11 -20.40
N GLN A 908 -5.93 19.22 -21.38
CA GLN A 908 -6.29 19.56 -22.74
C GLN A 908 -7.81 19.46 -22.94
N PRO A 909 -8.42 20.40 -23.70
CA PRO A 909 -9.85 20.37 -23.95
C PRO A 909 -10.20 19.18 -24.87
N ALA A 910 -11.20 18.39 -24.46
CA ALA A 910 -11.84 17.37 -25.30
C ALA A 910 -10.91 16.24 -25.83
N LYS A 911 -9.89 15.83 -25.06
CA LYS A 911 -9.14 14.61 -25.37
C LYS A 911 -10.06 13.38 -25.40
N PRO A 912 -9.99 12.56 -26.46
CA PRO A 912 -10.83 11.37 -26.60
C PRO A 912 -10.37 10.26 -25.63
N ILE A 913 -11.22 9.26 -25.35
CA ILE A 913 -10.97 8.25 -24.31
C ILE A 913 -9.74 7.40 -24.62
N GLU A 914 -9.50 7.15 -25.90
CA GLU A 914 -8.41 6.39 -26.50
C GLU A 914 -7.04 7.03 -26.24
N SER A 915 -7.00 8.33 -25.92
CA SER A 915 -5.76 9.01 -25.52
C SER A 915 -5.31 8.64 -24.11
N PHE A 916 -6.21 8.18 -23.25
CA PHE A 916 -5.90 7.85 -21.86
C PHE A 916 -5.44 6.40 -21.74
N LYS A 917 -4.52 6.11 -20.80
CA LYS A 917 -3.97 4.77 -20.61
C LYS A 917 -4.03 4.36 -19.13
N ASN A 918 -4.68 3.23 -18.85
CA ASN A 918 -4.46 2.48 -17.61
C ASN A 918 -3.16 1.70 -17.75
N GLY A 919 -2.24 1.82 -16.80
CA GLY A 919 -0.95 1.13 -16.81
C GLY A 919 -0.90 -0.05 -15.85
N PHE A 920 -0.24 -1.12 -16.26
CA PHE A 920 0.03 -2.32 -15.45
C PHE A 920 1.49 -2.69 -15.61
N VAL A 921 2.19 -2.83 -14.48
CA VAL A 921 3.61 -3.13 -14.47
C VAL A 921 3.92 -4.24 -13.48
N ASN A 922 4.90 -5.06 -13.82
CA ASN A 922 5.56 -5.95 -12.88
C ASN A 922 7.02 -5.97 -13.24
N LEU A 923 7.88 -5.34 -12.43
CA LEU A 923 9.31 -5.24 -12.70
C LEU A 923 10.12 -6.48 -12.30
N ALA A 924 9.51 -7.46 -11.64
CA ALA A 924 10.12 -8.78 -11.46
C ALA A 924 10.20 -9.51 -12.80
N LEU A 925 9.18 -9.30 -13.62
CA LEU A 925 9.18 -9.65 -15.01
C LEU A 925 9.62 -8.41 -15.81
N PRO A 926 10.06 -8.55 -17.05
CA PRO A 926 10.08 -7.44 -17.98
C PRO A 926 8.63 -7.23 -18.48
N PHE A 927 7.70 -6.77 -17.62
CA PHE A 927 6.29 -6.59 -17.99
C PHE A 927 5.79 -5.17 -17.74
N VAL A 928 5.35 -4.52 -18.83
CA VAL A 928 4.68 -3.22 -18.87
C VAL A 928 3.58 -3.33 -19.92
N SER A 929 2.35 -2.99 -19.56
CA SER A 929 1.20 -3.05 -20.45
C SER A 929 0.26 -1.89 -20.18
N PHE A 930 -0.36 -1.40 -21.23
CA PHE A 930 -1.38 -0.35 -21.16
C PHE A 930 -2.71 -0.83 -21.70
N SER A 931 -3.81 -0.28 -21.18
CA SER A 931 -5.15 -0.50 -21.73
C SER A 931 -5.93 0.81 -21.74
N GLU A 932 -6.85 0.96 -22.68
CA GLU A 932 -7.82 2.04 -22.64
C GLU A 932 -8.69 1.95 -21.36
N PRO A 933 -9.06 3.09 -20.74
CA PRO A 933 -10.06 3.12 -19.70
C PRO A 933 -11.42 2.65 -20.17
N ILE A 934 -12.15 1.96 -19.30
CA ILE A 934 -13.52 1.55 -19.62
C ILE A 934 -14.43 2.79 -19.57
N ALA A 935 -15.22 2.99 -20.62
CA ALA A 935 -16.21 4.07 -20.69
C ALA A 935 -17.28 3.93 -19.60
N ALA A 936 -17.80 5.05 -19.10
CA ALA A 936 -18.91 5.04 -18.14
C ALA A 936 -20.14 4.38 -18.78
N PRO A 937 -20.71 3.31 -18.18
CA PRO A 937 -21.90 2.67 -18.74
C PRO A 937 -23.05 3.67 -18.85
N LYS A 938 -23.63 3.77 -20.05
CA LYS A 938 -24.83 4.57 -20.30
C LYS A 938 -26.07 3.76 -19.97
N ARG A 939 -26.95 4.34 -19.17
CA ARG A 939 -28.25 3.80 -18.77
C ARG A 939 -29.35 4.72 -19.28
N LYS A 940 -30.56 4.19 -19.46
CA LYS A 940 -31.74 4.97 -19.86
C LYS A 940 -32.75 4.99 -18.73
N ILE A 941 -33.43 6.12 -18.57
CA ILE A 941 -34.60 6.22 -17.69
C ILE A 941 -35.79 5.67 -18.48
N GLY A 942 -36.23 4.45 -18.17
CA GLY A 942 -37.30 3.78 -18.94
C GLY A 942 -36.94 3.56 -20.42
N ALA A 943 -37.94 3.21 -21.23
CA ALA A 943 -37.73 2.90 -22.65
C ALA A 943 -37.46 4.15 -23.52
N LYS A 944 -37.98 5.32 -23.12
CA LYS A 944 -37.95 6.57 -23.92
C LYS A 944 -37.23 7.75 -23.25
N GLY A 945 -36.75 7.60 -22.02
CA GLY A 945 -36.13 8.70 -21.28
C GLY A 945 -34.67 8.98 -21.64
N ALA A 946 -34.09 9.98 -20.97
CA ALA A 946 -32.74 10.45 -21.23
C ALA A 946 -31.68 9.41 -20.83
N GLU A 947 -30.55 9.43 -21.54
CA GLU A 947 -29.36 8.67 -21.16
C GLU A 947 -28.65 9.33 -19.98
N TRP A 948 -28.19 8.50 -19.04
CA TRP A 948 -27.43 8.93 -17.88
C TRP A 948 -26.30 7.93 -17.56
N THR A 949 -25.31 8.39 -16.80
CA THR A 949 -24.13 7.64 -16.36
C THR A 949 -23.93 7.83 -14.86
N LEU A 950 -23.00 7.09 -14.25
CA LEU A 950 -22.63 7.26 -12.83
C LEU A 950 -22.26 8.69 -12.43
N TRP A 951 -21.92 9.55 -13.41
CA TRP A 951 -21.54 10.94 -13.19
C TRP A 951 -22.73 11.91 -13.15
N ASP A 952 -23.89 11.48 -13.64
CA ASP A 952 -25.12 12.27 -13.66
C ASP A 952 -25.79 12.27 -12.29
N ARG A 953 -26.53 13.34 -12.02
CA ARG A 953 -27.28 13.54 -10.77
C ARG A 953 -28.35 14.59 -10.98
N TYR A 954 -29.38 14.54 -10.16
CA TYR A 954 -30.33 15.65 -10.05
C TYR A 954 -29.79 16.69 -9.06
N GLU A 955 -29.58 17.92 -9.51
CA GLU A 955 -29.27 19.05 -8.61
C GLU A 955 -30.58 19.76 -8.22
N VAL A 956 -31.02 19.56 -6.97
CA VAL A 956 -32.22 20.21 -6.43
C VAL A 956 -31.77 21.39 -5.56
N ASP A 957 -32.01 22.62 -6.03
CA ASP A 957 -31.64 23.88 -5.37
C ASP A 957 -32.75 24.92 -5.59
N GLU A 958 -33.85 24.77 -4.85
CA GLU A 958 -35.00 25.68 -4.93
C GLU A 958 -34.80 26.97 -4.11
N GLY A 959 -33.58 27.22 -3.61
CA GLY A 959 -33.26 28.38 -2.77
C GLY A 959 -33.87 28.36 -1.36
N ARG A 960 -34.69 27.36 -1.04
CA ARG A 960 -35.36 27.10 0.24
C ARG A 960 -35.41 25.60 0.52
N GLU A 961 -35.76 25.22 1.75
CA GLU A 961 -36.09 23.83 2.03
C GLU A 961 -37.43 23.42 1.42
N LEU A 962 -37.51 22.16 1.01
CA LEU A 962 -38.68 21.47 0.50
C LEU A 962 -39.16 20.51 1.58
N THR A 963 -40.48 20.45 1.74
CA THR A 963 -41.12 19.35 2.47
C THR A 963 -41.06 18.05 1.68
N LEU A 964 -41.25 16.90 2.32
CA LEU A 964 -41.35 15.62 1.61
C LEU A 964 -42.43 15.68 0.52
N LYS A 965 -43.58 16.28 0.82
CA LYS A 965 -44.66 16.45 -0.17
C LYS A 965 -44.21 17.24 -1.40
N GLU A 966 -43.51 18.36 -1.17
CA GLU A 966 -42.99 19.19 -2.27
C GLU A 966 -41.87 18.51 -3.04
N PHE A 967 -41.04 17.70 -2.37
CA PHE A 967 -39.98 16.92 -3.02
C PHE A 967 -40.55 15.85 -3.95
N LEU A 968 -41.59 15.12 -3.51
CA LEU A 968 -42.30 14.15 -4.37
C LEU A 968 -42.95 14.85 -5.57
N ALA A 969 -43.62 15.98 -5.34
CA ALA A 969 -44.24 16.78 -6.41
C ALA A 969 -43.20 17.32 -7.40
N TYR A 970 -42.01 17.73 -6.93
CA TYR A 970 -40.93 18.22 -7.79
C TYR A 970 -40.54 17.22 -8.87
N PHE A 971 -40.34 15.95 -8.49
CA PHE A 971 -39.98 14.89 -9.44
C PHE A 971 -41.13 14.52 -10.37
N GLN A 972 -42.35 14.45 -9.85
CA GLN A 972 -43.54 14.19 -10.66
C GLN A 972 -43.75 15.28 -11.72
N GLU A 973 -43.69 16.56 -11.32
CA GLU A 973 -44.02 17.68 -12.20
C GLU A 973 -42.92 17.99 -13.21
N ARG A 974 -41.66 18.04 -12.76
CA ARG A 974 -40.52 18.48 -13.59
C ARG A 974 -39.82 17.35 -14.34
N HIS A 975 -39.81 16.15 -13.77
CA HIS A 975 -39.08 15.01 -14.33
C HIS A 975 -39.99 13.90 -14.82
N LYS A 976 -41.30 13.98 -14.58
CA LYS A 976 -42.28 12.93 -14.92
C LYS A 976 -41.91 11.58 -14.30
N LEU A 977 -41.43 11.64 -13.06
CA LEU A 977 -41.01 10.47 -12.28
C LEU A 977 -41.79 10.42 -10.97
N GLU A 978 -42.48 9.31 -10.74
CA GLU A 978 -43.14 9.04 -9.46
C GLU A 978 -42.12 8.42 -8.51
N VAL A 979 -41.69 9.17 -7.49
CA VAL A 979 -40.74 8.66 -6.50
C VAL A 979 -41.42 7.64 -5.59
N THR A 980 -40.96 6.38 -5.62
CA THR A 980 -41.50 5.26 -4.83
C THR A 980 -40.70 4.99 -3.55
N MET A 981 -39.44 5.41 -3.49
CA MET A 981 -38.60 5.31 -2.30
C MET A 981 -37.55 6.44 -2.25
N ILE A 982 -37.23 6.92 -1.04
CA ILE A 982 -36.14 7.87 -0.77
C ILE A 982 -35.32 7.34 0.40
N SER A 983 -34.00 7.30 0.24
CA SER A 983 -33.07 6.97 1.32
C SER A 983 -31.92 7.95 1.43
N SER A 984 -31.38 8.09 2.64
CA SER A 984 -30.12 8.79 2.90
C SER A 984 -29.19 7.87 3.68
N GLY A 985 -28.08 7.47 3.05
CA GLY A 985 -27.19 6.46 3.62
C GLY A 985 -27.87 5.10 3.75
N VAL A 986 -28.06 4.63 4.98
CA VAL A 986 -28.74 3.35 5.28
C VAL A 986 -30.20 3.54 5.71
N SER A 987 -30.65 4.78 5.85
CA SER A 987 -31.95 5.13 6.39
C SER A 987 -32.95 5.38 5.28
N ILE A 988 -34.06 4.62 5.29
CA ILE A 988 -35.19 4.86 4.39
C ILE A 988 -36.05 5.99 4.98
N LEU A 989 -36.10 7.12 4.26
CA LEU A 989 -36.85 8.31 4.66
C LEU A 989 -38.33 8.18 4.26
N TYR A 990 -38.56 7.66 3.05
CA TYR A 990 -39.88 7.45 2.47
C TYR A 990 -39.89 6.16 1.63
N SER A 991 -41.01 5.45 1.63
CA SER A 991 -41.33 4.39 0.67
C SER A 991 -42.83 4.30 0.46
N PHE A 992 -43.30 3.81 -0.70
CA PHE A 992 -44.72 3.66 -1.00
C PHE A 992 -45.49 2.76 0.00
N PHE A 993 -44.79 1.84 0.67
CA PHE A 993 -45.33 0.96 1.73
C PHE A 993 -45.14 1.52 3.15
N THR A 994 -44.77 2.80 3.30
CA THR A 994 -44.69 3.45 4.62
C THR A 994 -46.07 3.49 5.28
N ASN A 995 -46.14 3.13 6.57
CA ASN A 995 -47.39 3.15 7.33
C ASN A 995 -48.09 4.53 7.24
N GLN A 996 -49.38 4.53 6.91
CA GLN A 996 -50.18 5.73 6.65
C GLN A 996 -50.15 6.77 7.80
N LYS A 997 -50.08 6.33 9.07
CA LYS A 997 -49.95 7.24 10.22
C LYS A 997 -48.60 7.97 10.19
N LYS A 998 -47.50 7.23 10.01
CA LYS A 998 -46.15 7.79 9.89
C LYS A 998 -46.00 8.65 8.64
N LEU A 999 -46.65 8.29 7.54
CA LEU A 999 -46.60 9.07 6.30
C LEU A 999 -47.25 10.44 6.50
N LYS A 1000 -48.43 10.51 7.13
CA LYS A 1000 -49.10 11.77 7.46
C LYS A 1000 -48.23 12.69 8.33
N GLU A 1001 -47.48 12.12 9.27
CA GLU A 1001 -46.53 12.85 10.12
C GLU A 1001 -45.30 13.36 9.32
N ARG A 1002 -44.79 12.57 8.36
CA ARG A 1002 -43.59 12.88 7.57
C ARG A 1002 -43.81 13.84 6.40
N MET A 1003 -44.98 13.81 5.76
CA MET A 1003 -45.30 14.64 4.59
C MET A 1003 -45.00 16.15 4.74
N PRO A 1004 -45.33 16.80 5.88
CA PRO A 1004 -45.03 18.22 6.09
C PRO A 1004 -43.61 18.51 6.58
N MET A 1005 -42.81 17.50 6.95
CA MET A 1005 -41.45 17.69 7.42
C MET A 1005 -40.54 18.11 6.27
N THR A 1006 -39.58 18.99 6.54
CA THR A 1006 -38.53 19.31 5.56
C THR A 1006 -37.60 18.11 5.36
N MET A 1007 -36.96 18.03 4.19
CA MET A 1007 -36.05 16.91 3.89
C MET A 1007 -34.91 16.78 4.92
N SER A 1008 -34.42 17.90 5.46
CA SER A 1008 -33.37 17.91 6.50
C SER A 1008 -33.90 17.41 7.85
N GLN A 1009 -35.09 17.87 8.28
CA GLN A 1009 -35.78 17.38 9.48
C GLN A 1009 -36.02 15.87 9.41
N LEU A 1010 -36.46 15.37 8.26
CA LEU A 1010 -36.67 13.94 8.01
C LEU A 1010 -35.40 13.11 8.25
N VAL A 1011 -34.26 13.60 7.75
CA VAL A 1011 -32.97 12.94 7.96
C VAL A 1011 -32.58 12.96 9.44
N GLN A 1012 -32.74 14.08 10.13
CA GLN A 1012 -32.45 14.20 11.56
C GLN A 1012 -33.32 13.28 12.41
N GLU A 1013 -34.63 13.24 12.16
CA GLU A 1013 -35.55 12.47 12.98
C GLU A 1013 -35.38 10.96 12.80
N ILE A 1014 -35.20 10.50 11.55
CA ILE A 1014 -35.12 9.07 11.22
C ILE A 1014 -33.71 8.53 11.44
N SER A 1015 -32.70 9.25 10.96
CA SER A 1015 -31.31 8.77 10.99
C SER A 1015 -30.58 9.18 12.26
N LYS A 1016 -31.20 10.02 13.10
CA LYS A 1016 -30.55 10.66 14.27
C LYS A 1016 -29.25 11.37 13.87
N ALA A 1017 -29.22 11.89 12.64
CA ALA A 1017 -28.05 12.54 12.08
C ALA A 1017 -27.92 13.96 12.63
N GLU A 1018 -26.71 14.31 13.08
CA GLU A 1018 -26.36 15.69 13.45
C GLU A 1018 -25.70 16.39 12.25
N PHE A 1019 -26.18 17.59 11.92
CA PHE A 1019 -25.61 18.38 10.84
C PHE A 1019 -24.58 19.36 11.36
N LYS A 1020 -23.50 19.53 10.59
CA LYS A 1020 -22.52 20.57 10.87
C LYS A 1020 -23.07 21.94 10.47
N PRO A 1021 -22.70 23.04 11.16
CA PRO A 1021 -23.13 24.39 10.78
C PRO A 1021 -22.74 24.79 9.34
N THR A 1022 -21.72 24.13 8.78
CA THR A 1022 -21.23 24.37 7.41
C THR A 1022 -21.87 23.46 6.35
N GLN A 1023 -22.75 22.53 6.75
CA GLN A 1023 -23.38 21.58 5.85
C GLN A 1023 -24.56 22.23 5.11
N ASN A 1024 -24.51 22.26 3.78
CA ASN A 1024 -25.51 22.92 2.92
C ASN A 1024 -26.08 22.00 1.83
N SER A 1025 -25.79 20.70 1.91
CA SER A 1025 -26.35 19.72 0.98
C SER A 1025 -26.46 18.32 1.59
N LEU A 1026 -27.41 17.57 1.07
CA LEU A 1026 -27.72 16.17 1.39
C LEU A 1026 -27.76 15.37 0.09
N THR A 1027 -27.48 14.09 0.21
CA THR A 1027 -27.53 13.16 -0.92
C THR A 1027 -28.63 12.14 -0.65
N PHE A 1028 -29.48 11.94 -1.64
CA PHE A 1028 -30.57 10.98 -1.60
C PHE A 1028 -30.45 9.99 -2.75
N GLU A 1029 -30.65 8.72 -2.42
CA GLU A 1029 -30.92 7.67 -3.41
C GLU A 1029 -32.43 7.54 -3.53
N ILE A 1030 -32.96 7.55 -4.76
CA ILE A 1030 -34.39 7.45 -5.04
C ILE A 1030 -34.67 6.27 -5.96
N CYS A 1031 -35.80 5.61 -5.74
CA CYS A 1031 -36.42 4.71 -6.72
C CYS A 1031 -37.65 5.40 -7.28
N CYS A 1032 -37.92 5.21 -8.57
CA CYS A 1032 -38.99 5.90 -9.26
C CYS A 1032 -39.71 4.97 -10.24
N ASN A 1033 -41.00 5.23 -10.45
CA ASN A 1033 -41.71 4.73 -11.63
C ASN A 1033 -41.74 5.82 -12.71
N ASP A 1034 -41.73 5.42 -13.98
CA ASP A 1034 -41.96 6.32 -15.11
C ASP A 1034 -43.45 6.51 -15.41
N GLU A 1035 -43.78 7.23 -16.51
CA GLU A 1035 -45.17 7.51 -16.90
C GLU A 1035 -45.97 6.26 -17.29
N ASP A 1036 -45.29 5.14 -17.58
CA ASP A 1036 -45.90 3.85 -17.91
C ASP A 1036 -46.04 2.93 -16.66
N ASP A 1037 -45.77 3.47 -15.47
CA ASP A 1037 -45.79 2.77 -14.16
C ASP A 1037 -44.74 1.64 -14.05
N GLU A 1038 -43.65 1.72 -14.83
CA GLU A 1038 -42.52 0.79 -14.75
C GLU A 1038 -41.44 1.32 -13.81
N ASP A 1039 -40.87 0.46 -12.96
CA ASP A 1039 -39.74 0.81 -12.08
C ASP A 1039 -38.49 1.11 -12.91
N VAL A 1040 -37.92 2.30 -12.72
CA VAL A 1040 -36.80 2.81 -13.51
C VAL A 1040 -35.62 3.21 -12.62
N GLU A 1041 -34.42 2.86 -13.10
CA GLU A 1041 -33.19 3.30 -12.46
C GLU A 1041 -32.85 4.74 -12.86
N VAL A 1042 -32.61 5.59 -11.86
CA VAL A 1042 -32.37 7.02 -12.05
C VAL A 1042 -31.11 7.48 -11.32
N PRO A 1043 -30.49 8.61 -11.73
CA PRO A 1043 -29.40 9.20 -10.98
C PRO A 1043 -29.78 9.57 -9.54
N PHE A 1044 -28.79 9.58 -8.65
CA PHE A 1044 -28.97 10.08 -7.29
C PHE A 1044 -29.29 11.59 -7.28
N VAL A 1045 -29.81 12.05 -6.14
CA VAL A 1045 -30.19 13.46 -5.94
C VAL A 1045 -29.20 14.15 -5.03
N GLN A 1046 -28.64 15.26 -5.50
CA GLN A 1046 -27.93 16.22 -4.67
C GLN A 1046 -28.86 17.36 -4.29
N TYR A 1047 -29.34 17.31 -3.05
CA TYR A 1047 -30.29 18.25 -2.49
C TYR A 1047 -29.57 19.36 -1.73
N LYS A 1048 -29.66 20.61 -2.19
CA LYS A 1048 -29.12 21.75 -1.44
C LYS A 1048 -30.17 22.29 -0.49
N PHE A 1049 -29.79 22.40 0.77
CA PHE A 1049 -30.60 23.01 1.80
C PHE A 1049 -29.85 24.19 2.40
N ARG A 1050 -30.59 25.24 2.73
CA ARG A 1050 -30.03 26.47 3.32
C ARG A 1050 -30.76 26.68 4.63
N GLY A 1051 -30.07 26.39 5.70
CA GLY A 1051 -30.63 26.54 7.04
C GLY A 1051 -29.62 26.06 8.04
N TRP A 1052 -28.72 26.96 8.45
CA TRP A 1052 -28.23 27.18 9.81
C TRP A 1052 -27.60 28.58 9.83
#